data_AF-A0A8J8K4Q1-F1
#
_entry.id   AF-A0A8J8K4Q1-F1
#
_cell.length_a   1.000
_cell.length_b   1.000
_cell.length_c   1.000
_cell.angle_alpha   90.00
_cell.angle_beta   90.00
_cell.angle_gamma   90.00
#
_symmetry.space_group_name_H-M   'P 1'
#
loop_
_entity.id
_entity.type
_entity.pdbx_description
1 polymer ?
#
loop_
_entity_poly.entity_id
_entity_poly.type
_entity_poly.pdbx_seq_one_letter_code
_entity_poly.pdbx_strand_id
1 'polypeptide(L)'
;MHKKFTRNMQFLFFSLLLINSFFPSFNIVGSEDINEREILSSDPLGSQKLAEIPSENPPNLDYIDQNDMNVYTTSDRFEGYNLFVVNRLYSKSNDIILLVTDMDGNVLKEKYLGTKTYTLYVSPKFINATHILYGAPDGARLWNYYTDEDVSLGFYGHHEYEYNPVQETFFTINRYTEIINEVNYYFDHIQEYDSTGNKIWELSTFTFHTIDMWCYYEELFNFRPDISHSNSIFFDAEEDMIYCNSRNTNTFYKIDHSTGIVEWALGEYGDFTLYDLKGNVKNNLFYHAHAVEKIDDNKFLLFDNDYHNQTDEESNISRLVEITIDENTMTANETWTWEAPSSYYSDVWGDADPLPNGNVFGTFGAFEHDGYISIGARMIEVNTTGDIVWEMNFPMTNYHYGIYRAERFGLSPFINASSKLFAGSGTEISATFQTWYNFRSKIKTIGSYDLYLDDALIDTDSVQFDKFWRVKNLTFELGILPDGQHNLTVAIADEAGHTTIKTIFINIGPFYIEKTGPTEMEIGETNSIISWSGYAISPLEFNLIINDTNEITDTWSGEIVEYDLNELIAGIHNFTVQLYNGTELVFNETFWVTIFPYSPPVFNSFPSDQSITWNDYLMLSWNVSDSTLYKIELYFDGTLARQIDFSIPPLSYVFDYVFPLVDEGNYNVTLLIIDRTLGSVLKTTWIEVAPPSPPIISQFPMNDFVQWGHQNTSFIWEVHGESDSSWKLLKNESIYASGVLSNKIIEISIEDWYDIEWYLGTYNLTLSVEDTYGNTTISTVFIKIAIAGDPYVNAIIEIASLFYYNGENAIGAPDGECAQIFADYSNGFITLDMGRDEEIVDGDGDDFTIISSSGRFDCWVGNNLEESFVFLGSGEGNTSFDLNAKDLDSARYVRIEYTSGIMVRVDAIVALNYLILESDSESPEIIGPDDFVINNNVTSFTISWLLYDITPFNFSITINDEVYDSGPWNGSDITLTYVWDELGLYEVELILYDIFGNHASDIVNVQVENQDNRPYLYFLFLLSLAAIPIFLLQRKRKV
;
A
#
# COMPACT_ATOMS: atom_id res chain seq x y z
N MET A 1 30.76 35.40 8.12
CA MET A 1 30.80 36.85 8.43
C MET A 1 30.78 37.62 7.10
N HIS A 2 29.80 38.49 6.85
CA HIS A 2 29.72 39.49 5.74
C HIS A 2 30.08 39.09 4.26
N LYS A 3 29.07 39.12 3.37
CA LYS A 3 28.95 39.93 2.11
C LYS A 3 30.03 39.81 0.99
N LYS A 4 29.76 39.96 -0.34
CA LYS A 4 28.53 40.13 -1.18
C LYS A 4 28.90 40.12 -2.68
N PHE A 5 28.00 39.60 -3.56
CA PHE A 5 27.73 40.06 -4.96
C PHE A 5 28.89 39.89 -6.00
N THR A 6 28.76 39.96 -7.34
CA THR A 6 27.71 40.53 -8.25
C THR A 6 27.75 39.99 -9.71
N ARG A 7 26.59 39.58 -10.26
CA ARG A 7 25.95 39.93 -11.58
C ARG A 7 26.61 39.73 -12.98
N ASN A 8 25.82 39.09 -13.88
CA ASN A 8 25.35 39.53 -15.24
C ASN A 8 26.36 39.52 -16.44
N MET A 9 25.99 39.38 -17.74
CA MET A 9 24.74 39.07 -18.51
C MET A 9 25.08 38.90 -20.04
N GLN A 10 24.06 38.59 -20.89
CA GLN A 10 23.92 38.90 -22.36
C GLN A 10 24.41 37.84 -23.38
N PHE A 11 23.74 37.52 -24.52
CA PHE A 11 22.33 37.69 -25.02
C PHE A 11 22.13 37.16 -26.48
N LEU A 12 20.87 36.91 -26.92
CA LEU A 12 20.32 36.91 -28.33
C LEU A 12 20.74 35.75 -29.32
N PHE A 13 19.95 35.22 -30.28
CA PHE A 13 18.50 35.30 -30.67
C PHE A 13 18.14 34.42 -31.94
N PHE A 14 16.93 33.81 -32.02
CA PHE A 14 16.06 33.60 -33.25
C PHE A 14 16.59 32.72 -34.44
N SER A 15 15.84 32.08 -35.38
CA SER A 15 14.39 31.89 -35.76
C SER A 15 14.29 31.00 -37.06
N LEU A 16 13.22 30.34 -37.58
CA LEU A 16 11.76 30.08 -37.29
C LEU A 16 11.16 29.04 -38.33
N LEU A 17 10.15 28.19 -37.97
CA LEU A 17 8.92 27.74 -38.76
C LEU A 17 8.79 26.43 -39.67
N LEU A 18 7.79 25.56 -39.33
CA LEU A 18 6.70 24.85 -40.13
C LEU A 18 6.76 23.41 -40.80
N ILE A 19 5.85 22.52 -40.31
CA ILE A 19 4.69 21.82 -41.01
C ILE A 19 4.73 20.34 -41.54
N ASN A 20 3.81 19.51 -40.99
CA ASN A 20 2.98 18.38 -41.54
C ASN A 20 3.65 17.15 -42.25
N SER A 21 3.15 15.90 -42.22
CA SER A 21 1.80 15.35 -41.87
C SER A 21 1.71 13.79 -41.84
N PHE A 22 0.82 13.27 -40.97
CA PHE A 22 -0.03 12.04 -41.08
C PHE A 22 0.56 10.59 -41.13
N PHE A 23 0.15 9.79 -40.13
CA PHE A 23 0.15 8.31 -40.07
C PHE A 23 -1.21 7.67 -40.42
N PRO A 24 -1.25 6.34 -40.63
CA PRO A 24 -2.43 5.53 -40.27
C PRO A 24 -2.11 4.15 -39.60
N SER A 25 -2.56 3.94 -38.34
CA SER A 25 -3.17 2.72 -37.74
C SER A 25 -2.58 1.30 -38.00
N PHE A 26 -2.41 0.39 -37.02
CA PHE A 26 -3.47 -0.17 -36.14
C PHE A 26 -2.99 -1.15 -35.01
N ASN A 27 -3.71 -1.16 -33.88
CA ASN A 27 -4.05 -2.27 -32.93
C ASN A 27 -3.02 -3.25 -32.30
N ILE A 28 -2.99 -3.28 -30.95
CA ILE A 28 -3.01 -4.49 -30.07
C ILE A 28 -3.98 -4.23 -28.88
N VAL A 29 -4.40 -5.28 -28.15
CA VAL A 29 -5.27 -5.28 -26.94
C VAL A 29 -4.80 -6.41 -25.99
N GLY A 30 -4.76 -6.31 -24.66
CA GLY A 30 -4.97 -5.15 -23.76
C GLY A 30 -5.58 -5.55 -22.41
N SER A 31 -5.03 -5.03 -21.30
CA SER A 31 -5.69 -4.86 -19.99
C SER A 31 -6.31 -3.45 -19.91
N GLU A 32 -7.27 -3.22 -19.02
CA GLU A 32 -8.04 -1.97 -18.97
C GLU A 32 -7.71 -1.13 -17.73
N ASP A 33 -6.59 -0.41 -17.78
CA ASP A 33 -6.26 0.66 -16.82
C ASP A 33 -7.40 1.70 -16.79
N ILE A 34 -8.13 1.80 -15.67
CA ILE A 34 -9.26 2.74 -15.52
C ILE A 34 -8.74 4.13 -15.14
N ASN A 35 -8.04 4.70 -16.11
CA ASN A 35 -7.40 6.00 -16.09
C ASN A 35 -8.35 7.13 -15.65
N GLU A 36 -7.96 7.89 -14.64
CA GLU A 36 -8.57 9.19 -14.31
C GLU A 36 -8.26 10.29 -15.34
N ARG A 37 -7.56 9.95 -16.44
CA ARG A 37 -7.00 10.88 -17.46
C ARG A 37 -8.06 11.71 -18.22
N GLU A 38 -9.37 11.46 -18.07
CA GLU A 38 -10.47 12.24 -18.68
C GLU A 38 -11.17 13.26 -17.74
N ILE A 39 -10.43 13.95 -16.85
CA ILE A 39 -10.91 15.23 -16.30
C ILE A 39 -10.60 16.36 -17.31
N LEU A 40 -11.68 17.01 -17.76
CA LEU A 40 -11.71 17.91 -18.92
C LEU A 40 -11.00 19.25 -18.68
N SER A 41 -10.41 19.79 -19.75
CA SER A 41 -9.90 21.16 -19.79
C SER A 41 -11.02 22.21 -19.63
N SER A 42 -10.95 23.03 -18.58
CA SER A 42 -11.89 24.12 -18.29
C SER A 42 -11.25 25.52 -18.47
N ASP A 43 -10.81 25.87 -19.68
CA ASP A 43 -10.46 27.26 -20.02
C ASP A 43 -11.76 28.09 -20.21
N PRO A 44 -12.07 29.05 -19.31
CA PRO A 44 -13.43 29.56 -19.18
C PRO A 44 -13.67 30.83 -20.02
N LEU A 45 -14.07 30.69 -21.30
CA LEU A 45 -14.89 31.69 -22.03
C LEU A 45 -15.30 31.24 -23.45
N GLY A 46 -16.52 30.72 -23.62
CA GLY A 46 -17.02 30.35 -24.96
C GLY A 46 -18.51 30.09 -25.05
N SER A 47 -19.33 31.13 -25.31
CA SER A 47 -20.78 30.98 -25.45
C SER A 47 -21.17 30.18 -26.71
N GLN A 48 -21.39 28.88 -26.58
CA GLN A 48 -21.96 28.03 -27.62
C GLN A 48 -23.39 27.60 -27.27
N LYS A 49 -24.19 27.35 -28.32
CA LYS A 49 -25.61 27.00 -28.17
C LYS A 49 -25.75 25.57 -27.66
N LEU A 50 -26.79 25.36 -26.84
CA LEU A 50 -27.47 24.07 -26.71
C LEU A 50 -27.68 23.44 -28.09
N ALA A 51 -27.03 22.30 -28.31
CA ALA A 51 -27.38 21.36 -29.36
C ALA A 51 -28.33 20.32 -28.74
N GLU A 52 -29.41 19.99 -29.44
CA GLU A 52 -30.34 18.95 -28.99
C GLU A 52 -29.63 17.58 -29.07
N ILE A 53 -29.41 16.94 -27.91
CA ILE A 53 -28.82 15.60 -27.84
C ILE A 53 -29.81 14.61 -28.47
N PRO A 54 -29.40 13.75 -29.41
CA PRO A 54 -30.28 12.72 -29.97
C PRO A 54 -30.75 11.74 -28.90
N SER A 55 -32.05 11.45 -28.87
CA SER A 55 -32.60 10.38 -28.03
C SER A 55 -32.31 9.01 -28.65
N GLU A 56 -31.06 8.55 -28.55
CA GLU A 56 -30.75 7.13 -28.77
C GLU A 56 -31.16 6.36 -27.52
N ASN A 57 -31.99 5.32 -27.69
CA ASN A 57 -32.33 4.43 -26.58
C ASN A 57 -31.05 3.68 -26.18
N PRO A 58 -30.72 3.57 -24.88
CA PRO A 58 -29.54 2.83 -24.46
C PRO A 58 -29.62 1.35 -24.92
N PRO A 59 -28.48 0.70 -25.18
CA PRO A 59 -28.43 -0.77 -25.22
C PRO A 59 -28.94 -1.32 -23.89
N ASN A 60 -29.41 -2.58 -23.88
CA ASN A 60 -30.08 -3.22 -22.74
C ASN A 60 -29.54 -2.76 -21.38
N LEU A 61 -30.34 -1.97 -20.65
CA LEU A 61 -30.10 -1.65 -19.24
C LEU A 61 -30.36 -2.90 -18.40
N ASP A 62 -29.36 -3.78 -18.35
CA ASP A 62 -29.27 -4.79 -17.31
C ASP A 62 -28.83 -4.05 -16.04
N TYR A 63 -29.79 -3.81 -15.15
CA TYR A 63 -29.63 -3.15 -13.85
C TYR A 63 -28.74 -3.97 -12.90
N ILE A 64 -28.39 -3.43 -11.74
CA ILE A 64 -27.61 -4.17 -10.72
C ILE A 64 -28.52 -5.21 -10.09
N ASP A 65 -28.15 -6.49 -10.18
CA ASP A 65 -28.87 -7.56 -9.48
C ASP A 65 -28.37 -7.64 -8.02
N GLN A 66 -29.25 -8.04 -7.09
CA GLN A 66 -28.82 -8.48 -5.75
C GLN A 66 -27.81 -9.65 -5.83
N ASN A 67 -27.79 -10.39 -6.94
CA ASN A 67 -26.82 -11.45 -7.22
C ASN A 67 -25.42 -10.93 -7.66
N ASP A 68 -25.25 -9.62 -7.91
CA ASP A 68 -23.95 -8.99 -8.18
C ASP A 68 -23.18 -8.63 -6.88
N MET A 69 -23.75 -8.88 -5.70
CA MET A 69 -23.19 -8.54 -4.39
C MET A 69 -23.15 -9.75 -3.45
N ASN A 70 -22.10 -9.88 -2.64
CA ASN A 70 -22.10 -10.71 -1.44
C ASN A 70 -22.25 -9.82 -0.20
N VAL A 71 -22.92 -10.34 0.83
CA VAL A 71 -22.99 -9.71 2.15
C VAL A 71 -22.58 -10.72 3.24
N TYR A 72 -21.66 -10.30 4.11
CA TYR A 72 -21.37 -10.93 5.40
C TYR A 72 -21.89 -10.03 6.53
N THR A 73 -22.37 -10.63 7.63
CA THR A 73 -23.03 -9.87 8.70
C THR A 73 -23.08 -10.63 10.03
N THR A 74 -22.96 -9.91 11.15
CA THR A 74 -23.20 -10.40 12.51
C THR A 74 -24.39 -9.66 13.16
N SER A 75 -24.62 -9.88 14.47
CA SER A 75 -25.61 -9.15 15.27
C SER A 75 -25.20 -7.73 15.65
N ASP A 76 -23.93 -7.37 15.46
CA ASP A 76 -23.30 -6.23 16.13
C ASP A 76 -23.14 -5.01 15.19
N ARG A 77 -23.63 -5.17 13.95
CA ARG A 77 -23.73 -4.15 12.89
C ARG A 77 -24.65 -2.99 13.25
N PHE A 78 -24.51 -1.87 12.54
CA PHE A 78 -25.42 -0.74 12.60
C PHE A 78 -26.56 -0.90 11.58
N GLU A 79 -27.80 -1.00 12.03
CA GLU A 79 -28.97 -1.11 11.15
C GLU A 79 -29.25 0.22 10.41
N GLY A 80 -29.26 0.17 9.07
CA GLY A 80 -29.53 1.32 8.21
C GLY A 80 -29.57 0.96 6.72
N TYR A 81 -29.14 1.91 5.89
CA TYR A 81 -29.09 1.83 4.44
C TYR A 81 -27.76 2.41 3.94
N ASN A 82 -27.27 1.91 2.80
CA ASN A 82 -26.09 2.45 2.13
C ASN A 82 -26.52 3.40 1.01
N LEU A 83 -25.78 4.48 0.79
CA LEU A 83 -25.89 5.38 -0.36
C LEU A 83 -24.51 5.51 -1.01
N PHE A 84 -24.38 5.11 -2.28
CA PHE A 84 -23.09 5.13 -2.98
C PHE A 84 -23.28 5.27 -4.49
N VAL A 85 -22.21 5.61 -5.21
CA VAL A 85 -22.14 5.43 -6.67
C VAL A 85 -21.17 4.29 -6.96
N VAL A 86 -21.62 3.31 -7.74
CA VAL A 86 -20.78 2.24 -8.27
C VAL A 86 -20.47 2.49 -9.74
N ASN A 87 -19.25 2.17 -10.15
CA ASN A 87 -18.83 2.05 -11.53
C ASN A 87 -18.68 0.57 -11.86
N ARG A 88 -19.45 0.10 -12.84
CA ARG A 88 -19.45 -1.27 -13.35
C ARG A 88 -18.77 -1.30 -14.72
N LEU A 89 -17.72 -2.10 -14.85
CA LEU A 89 -16.91 -2.23 -16.06
C LEU A 89 -17.20 -3.54 -16.79
N TYR A 90 -17.33 -3.46 -18.12
CA TYR A 90 -17.50 -4.60 -19.02
C TYR A 90 -16.85 -4.33 -20.38
N SER A 91 -15.72 -4.97 -20.69
CA SER A 91 -15.16 -5.05 -22.05
C SER A 91 -15.17 -3.70 -22.82
N LYS A 92 -14.49 -2.68 -22.27
CA LYS A 92 -14.44 -1.28 -22.77
C LYS A 92 -15.74 -0.48 -22.69
N SER A 93 -16.73 -0.95 -21.93
CA SER A 93 -17.89 -0.16 -21.50
C SER A 93 -17.89 0.01 -19.98
N ASN A 94 -18.42 1.15 -19.54
CA ASN A 94 -18.43 1.63 -18.16
C ASN A 94 -19.84 2.15 -17.88
N ASP A 95 -20.50 1.62 -16.85
CA ASP A 95 -21.81 2.05 -16.37
C ASP A 95 -21.68 2.60 -14.96
N ILE A 96 -22.10 3.86 -14.76
CA ILE A 96 -22.09 4.54 -13.47
C ILE A 96 -23.51 4.59 -12.94
N ILE A 97 -23.71 4.07 -11.73
CA ILE A 97 -25.04 3.85 -11.14
C ILE A 97 -25.02 4.33 -9.69
N LEU A 98 -25.86 5.31 -9.36
CA LEU A 98 -26.14 5.65 -7.96
C LEU A 98 -27.08 4.60 -7.39
N LEU A 99 -26.68 3.98 -6.29
CA LEU A 99 -27.42 2.92 -5.59
C LEU A 99 -27.82 3.35 -4.17
N VAL A 100 -28.96 2.83 -3.74
CA VAL A 100 -29.35 2.75 -2.33
C VAL A 100 -29.71 1.30 -2.02
N THR A 101 -29.03 0.68 -1.05
CA THR A 101 -29.31 -0.68 -0.59
C THR A 101 -29.74 -0.71 0.87
N ASP A 102 -30.39 -1.80 1.30
CA ASP A 102 -30.43 -2.17 2.71
C ASP A 102 -29.15 -2.90 3.17
N MET A 103 -29.15 -3.29 4.45
CA MET A 103 -28.07 -4.05 5.10
C MET A 103 -27.79 -5.41 4.46
N ASP A 104 -28.76 -6.01 3.77
CA ASP A 104 -28.67 -7.39 3.28
C ASP A 104 -28.41 -7.43 1.75
N GLY A 105 -28.16 -6.27 1.12
CA GLY A 105 -27.80 -6.14 -0.29
C GLY A 105 -28.97 -5.98 -1.26
N ASN A 106 -30.19 -5.78 -0.77
CA ASN A 106 -31.33 -5.55 -1.66
C ASN A 106 -31.30 -4.10 -2.17
N VAL A 107 -31.29 -3.91 -3.49
CA VAL A 107 -31.37 -2.58 -4.12
C VAL A 107 -32.77 -2.00 -3.90
N LEU A 108 -32.85 -0.84 -3.24
CA LEU A 108 -34.09 -0.12 -2.91
C LEU A 108 -34.37 1.01 -3.90
N LYS A 109 -33.32 1.69 -4.35
CA LYS A 109 -33.34 2.65 -5.45
C LYS A 109 -32.05 2.56 -6.25
N GLU A 110 -32.17 2.85 -7.53
CA GLU A 110 -31.06 2.96 -8.48
C GLU A 110 -31.29 4.12 -9.45
N LYS A 111 -30.22 4.80 -9.86
CA LYS A 111 -30.25 5.80 -10.93
C LYS A 111 -29.03 5.61 -11.83
N TYR A 112 -29.28 5.24 -13.08
CA TYR A 112 -28.26 5.24 -14.12
C TYR A 112 -27.76 6.66 -14.37
N LEU A 113 -26.47 6.91 -14.14
CA LEU A 113 -25.84 8.22 -14.33
C LEU A 113 -25.20 8.36 -15.71
N GLY A 114 -24.82 7.26 -16.38
CA GLY A 114 -24.16 7.26 -17.68
C GLY A 114 -22.77 6.61 -17.64
N THR A 115 -21.93 6.90 -18.64
CA THR A 115 -20.67 6.18 -18.88
C THR A 115 -19.41 7.03 -18.64
N LYS A 116 -19.51 8.14 -17.90
CA LYS A 116 -18.44 9.16 -17.79
C LYS A 116 -17.76 9.11 -16.43
N THR A 117 -16.58 8.50 -16.34
CA THR A 117 -15.81 8.24 -15.10
C THR A 117 -15.82 9.39 -14.09
N TYR A 118 -15.62 10.64 -14.50
CA TYR A 118 -15.63 11.80 -13.60
C TYR A 118 -16.92 12.01 -12.80
N THR A 119 -18.01 11.34 -13.18
CA THR A 119 -19.29 11.33 -12.46
C THR A 119 -19.25 10.47 -11.19
N LEU A 120 -18.40 9.43 -11.17
CA LEU A 120 -18.16 8.55 -10.02
C LEU A 120 -17.39 9.28 -8.91
N TYR A 121 -16.43 10.14 -9.30
CA TYR A 121 -15.53 10.85 -8.40
C TYR A 121 -16.22 12.00 -7.64
N VAL A 122 -17.48 11.86 -7.23
CA VAL A 122 -18.11 12.78 -6.28
C VAL A 122 -19.09 11.99 -5.41
N SER A 123 -18.86 11.97 -4.09
CA SER A 123 -19.68 11.20 -3.17
C SER A 123 -21.15 11.68 -3.14
N PRO A 124 -22.15 10.78 -3.25
CA PRO A 124 -23.54 11.13 -3.09
C PRO A 124 -23.89 11.28 -1.60
N LYS A 125 -24.16 12.50 -1.13
CA LYS A 125 -24.43 12.77 0.29
C LYS A 125 -25.77 13.44 0.54
N PHE A 126 -26.41 13.15 1.67
CA PHE A 126 -27.62 13.86 2.10
C PHE A 126 -27.26 15.26 2.63
N ILE A 127 -28.05 16.27 2.25
CA ILE A 127 -27.90 17.65 2.76
C ILE A 127 -29.04 18.12 3.67
N ASN A 128 -30.12 17.34 3.72
CA ASN A 128 -31.27 17.42 4.62
C ASN A 128 -32.02 16.07 4.53
N ALA A 129 -33.05 15.84 5.36
CA ALA A 129 -33.77 14.56 5.43
C ALA A 129 -34.50 14.13 4.14
N THR A 130 -34.44 14.91 3.04
CA THR A 130 -35.12 14.58 1.77
C THR A 130 -34.27 14.72 0.52
N HIS A 131 -33.10 15.38 0.55
CA HIS A 131 -32.31 15.66 -0.66
C HIS A 131 -30.88 15.12 -0.59
N ILE A 132 -30.48 14.47 -1.68
CA ILE A 132 -29.12 13.99 -1.95
C ILE A 132 -28.46 14.93 -2.97
N LEU A 133 -27.26 15.42 -2.62
CA LEU A 133 -26.33 16.13 -3.49
C LEU A 133 -25.37 15.12 -4.13
N TYR A 134 -25.22 15.13 -5.45
CA TYR A 134 -24.45 14.11 -6.18
C TYR A 134 -23.96 14.58 -7.56
N GLY A 135 -23.06 13.79 -8.17
CA GLY A 135 -22.55 14.01 -9.54
C GLY A 135 -23.42 13.45 -10.65
N ALA A 136 -23.49 14.18 -11.77
CA ALA A 136 -24.06 13.71 -13.03
C ALA A 136 -23.22 14.19 -14.24
N PRO A 137 -23.40 13.62 -15.45
CA PRO A 137 -22.66 14.04 -16.64
C PRO A 137 -22.87 15.50 -17.07
N ASP A 138 -23.93 16.14 -16.55
CA ASP A 138 -24.31 17.54 -16.74
C ASP A 138 -24.05 18.45 -15.52
N GLY A 139 -23.28 17.96 -14.54
CA GLY A 139 -22.78 18.74 -13.41
C GLY A 139 -23.28 18.26 -12.03
N ALA A 140 -23.24 19.15 -11.05
CA ALA A 140 -23.82 18.92 -9.74
C ALA A 140 -25.36 18.86 -9.81
N ARG A 141 -25.95 17.92 -9.08
CA ARG A 141 -27.40 17.73 -9.00
C ARG A 141 -27.88 17.57 -7.58
N LEU A 142 -29.13 17.99 -7.36
CA LEU A 142 -29.89 17.79 -6.14
C LEU A 142 -31.13 16.94 -6.42
N TRP A 143 -31.17 15.72 -5.88
CA TRP A 143 -32.27 14.77 -6.07
C TRP A 143 -33.05 14.58 -4.77
N ASN A 144 -34.37 14.79 -4.83
CA ASN A 144 -35.28 14.55 -3.73
C ASN A 144 -35.65 13.06 -3.67
N TYR A 145 -35.14 12.36 -2.66
CA TYR A 145 -35.26 10.91 -2.52
C TYR A 145 -36.71 10.39 -2.50
N TYR A 146 -37.67 11.18 -2.00
CA TYR A 146 -39.07 10.73 -1.81
C TYR A 146 -40.01 11.09 -2.97
N THR A 147 -39.74 12.17 -3.70
CA THR A 147 -40.59 12.64 -4.82
C THR A 147 -40.01 12.32 -6.20
N ASP A 148 -38.72 11.97 -6.26
CA ASP A 148 -37.92 11.82 -7.48
C ASP A 148 -37.83 13.10 -8.33
N GLU A 149 -38.07 14.27 -7.73
CA GLU A 149 -37.67 15.56 -8.30
C GLU A 149 -36.13 15.67 -8.32
N ASP A 150 -35.57 16.15 -9.43
CA ASP A 150 -34.13 16.08 -9.72
C ASP A 150 -33.69 17.35 -10.48
N VAL A 151 -32.83 18.14 -9.84
CA VAL A 151 -32.50 19.51 -10.24
C VAL A 151 -31.00 19.63 -10.51
N SER A 152 -30.63 20.07 -11.72
CA SER A 152 -29.25 20.46 -12.04
C SER A 152 -28.94 21.85 -11.45
N LEU A 153 -27.80 21.93 -10.76
CA LEU A 153 -27.31 23.16 -10.11
C LEU A 153 -26.42 24.00 -11.05
N GLY A 154 -26.14 23.53 -12.26
CA GLY A 154 -25.49 24.32 -13.32
C GLY A 154 -23.98 24.52 -13.21
N PHE A 155 -23.31 23.90 -12.23
CA PHE A 155 -21.85 23.94 -12.07
C PHE A 155 -21.24 22.53 -12.11
N TYR A 156 -19.90 22.46 -12.20
CA TYR A 156 -19.10 21.24 -12.23
C TYR A 156 -17.92 21.35 -11.27
N GLY A 157 -17.38 20.21 -10.88
CA GLY A 157 -16.08 20.06 -10.22
C GLY A 157 -15.70 18.58 -10.16
N HIS A 158 -14.74 18.24 -9.31
CA HIS A 158 -14.31 16.86 -9.08
C HIS A 158 -14.10 16.59 -7.59
N HIS A 159 -14.08 15.30 -7.25
CA HIS A 159 -13.79 14.72 -5.93
C HIS A 159 -14.81 15.07 -4.81
N GLU A 160 -15.31 16.30 -4.77
CA GLU A 160 -16.23 16.76 -3.73
C GLU A 160 -17.32 17.72 -4.24
N TYR A 161 -18.56 17.50 -3.77
CA TYR A 161 -19.61 18.53 -3.69
C TYR A 161 -20.05 18.63 -2.23
N GLU A 162 -19.84 19.79 -1.63
CA GLU A 162 -20.09 20.05 -0.21
C GLU A 162 -21.08 21.21 -0.06
N TYR A 163 -22.00 21.13 0.90
CA TYR A 163 -23.11 22.07 1.02
C TYR A 163 -22.85 23.17 2.06
N ASN A 164 -23.15 24.42 1.72
CA ASN A 164 -23.20 25.55 2.66
C ASN A 164 -24.66 25.86 3.05
N PRO A 165 -25.13 25.36 4.21
CA PRO A 165 -26.50 25.58 4.69
C PRO A 165 -26.78 27.00 5.21
N VAL A 166 -25.77 27.87 5.31
CA VAL A 166 -25.95 29.27 5.76
C VAL A 166 -26.38 30.17 4.61
N GLN A 167 -25.95 29.85 3.38
CA GLN A 167 -26.21 30.63 2.18
C GLN A 167 -27.02 29.88 1.11
N GLU A 168 -27.34 28.60 1.30
CA GLU A 168 -27.98 27.71 0.31
C GLU A 168 -27.14 27.59 -0.98
N THR A 169 -25.83 27.41 -0.80
CA THR A 169 -24.76 27.42 -1.82
C THR A 169 -23.90 26.16 -1.71
N PHE A 170 -23.00 25.94 -2.67
CA PHE A 170 -22.30 24.66 -2.83
C PHE A 170 -20.81 24.86 -3.12
N PHE A 171 -19.95 24.22 -2.34
CA PHE A 171 -18.51 24.16 -2.59
C PHE A 171 -18.13 22.98 -3.48
N THR A 172 -17.07 23.15 -4.27
CA THR A 172 -16.44 22.07 -5.03
C THR A 172 -14.97 22.38 -5.35
N ILE A 173 -14.26 21.38 -5.85
CA ILE A 173 -12.86 21.44 -6.29
C ILE A 173 -12.82 21.54 -7.82
N ASN A 174 -12.04 22.47 -8.36
CA ASN A 174 -11.79 22.60 -9.79
C ASN A 174 -10.28 22.78 -10.07
N ARG A 175 -9.64 21.70 -10.52
CA ARG A 175 -8.27 21.64 -11.03
C ARG A 175 -8.07 22.69 -12.14
N TYR A 176 -7.02 23.48 -11.99
CA TYR A 176 -6.56 24.51 -12.94
C TYR A 176 -5.03 24.47 -13.05
N THR A 177 -4.44 25.30 -13.90
CA THR A 177 -2.99 25.25 -14.15
C THR A 177 -2.32 26.60 -13.92
N GLU A 178 -1.25 26.58 -13.13
CA GLU A 178 -0.31 27.70 -12.99
C GLU A 178 0.97 27.46 -13.79
N ILE A 179 1.58 28.55 -14.26
CA ILE A 179 2.81 28.49 -15.06
C ILE A 179 3.97 29.06 -14.23
N ILE A 180 4.82 28.17 -13.73
CA ILE A 180 5.92 28.48 -12.81
C ILE A 180 7.23 28.01 -13.46
N ASN A 181 8.16 28.92 -13.70
CA ASN A 181 9.42 28.64 -14.41
C ASN A 181 9.23 27.91 -15.75
N GLU A 182 8.17 28.30 -16.49
CA GLU A 182 7.76 27.71 -17.79
C GLU A 182 7.20 26.26 -17.69
N VAL A 183 7.13 25.69 -16.49
CA VAL A 183 6.43 24.43 -16.20
C VAL A 183 4.95 24.69 -15.89
N ASN A 184 4.07 23.85 -16.44
CA ASN A 184 2.65 23.84 -16.12
C ASN A 184 2.42 22.91 -14.92
N TYR A 185 1.95 23.46 -13.80
CA TYR A 185 1.61 22.71 -12.58
C TYR A 185 0.10 22.65 -12.42
N TYR A 186 -0.45 21.49 -12.08
CA TYR A 186 -1.84 21.42 -11.61
C TYR A 186 -1.91 21.83 -10.14
N PHE A 187 -2.87 22.71 -9.87
CA PHE A 187 -3.35 23.11 -8.56
C PHE A 187 -4.87 23.11 -8.62
N ASP A 188 -5.52 23.29 -7.47
CA ASP A 188 -6.97 23.30 -7.38
C ASP A 188 -7.50 24.69 -7.02
N HIS A 189 -8.70 25.00 -7.50
CA HIS A 189 -9.54 26.02 -6.90
C HIS A 189 -10.59 25.36 -6.02
N ILE A 190 -10.65 25.77 -4.75
CA ILE A 190 -11.84 25.62 -3.91
C ILE A 190 -12.81 26.71 -4.36
N GLN A 191 -14.03 26.37 -4.79
CA GLN A 191 -14.97 27.32 -5.38
C GLN A 191 -16.37 27.15 -4.81
N GLU A 192 -17.06 28.25 -4.51
CA GLU A 192 -18.46 28.27 -4.04
C GLU A 192 -19.39 28.75 -5.17
N TYR A 193 -20.53 28.07 -5.33
CA TYR A 193 -21.55 28.33 -6.35
C TYR A 193 -22.93 28.56 -5.74
N ASP A 194 -23.71 29.48 -6.31
CA ASP A 194 -25.14 29.60 -5.99
C ASP A 194 -25.99 28.50 -6.65
N SER A 195 -27.21 28.32 -6.15
CA SER A 195 -28.19 27.34 -6.65
C SER A 195 -28.69 27.59 -8.08
N THR A 196 -28.11 28.56 -8.80
CA THR A 196 -28.33 28.80 -10.24
C THR A 196 -27.06 28.64 -11.08
N GLY A 197 -25.95 28.22 -10.47
CA GLY A 197 -24.67 27.92 -11.13
C GLY A 197 -23.72 29.11 -11.27
N ASN A 198 -23.96 30.25 -10.61
CA ASN A 198 -22.99 31.34 -10.60
C ASN A 198 -21.91 31.08 -9.53
N LYS A 199 -20.63 31.12 -9.89
CA LYS A 199 -19.54 31.13 -8.91
C LYS A 199 -19.55 32.45 -8.12
N ILE A 200 -19.55 32.36 -6.79
CA ILE A 200 -19.62 33.52 -5.87
C ILE A 200 -18.36 33.73 -5.04
N TRP A 201 -17.58 32.67 -4.77
CA TRP A 201 -16.31 32.71 -4.04
C TRP A 201 -15.30 31.75 -4.67
N GLU A 202 -14.00 32.06 -4.55
CA GLU A 202 -12.92 31.13 -4.90
C GLU A 202 -11.63 31.40 -4.12
N LEU A 203 -10.91 30.32 -3.81
CA LEU A 203 -9.53 30.31 -3.33
C LEU A 203 -8.72 29.33 -4.17
N SER A 204 -7.48 29.69 -4.51
CA SER A 204 -6.56 28.76 -5.20
C SER A 204 -5.59 28.14 -4.20
N THR A 205 -5.34 26.83 -4.32
CA THR A 205 -4.44 26.11 -3.41
C THR A 205 -2.98 26.51 -3.59
N PHE A 206 -2.61 27.09 -4.75
CA PHE A 206 -1.31 27.74 -4.99
C PHE A 206 -1.04 28.96 -4.08
N THR A 207 -2.03 29.45 -3.32
CA THR A 207 -1.77 30.50 -2.32
C THR A 207 -1.07 29.96 -1.05
N PHE A 208 -1.09 28.64 -0.82
CA PHE A 208 -0.46 27.99 0.33
C PHE A 208 0.44 26.79 -0.03
N HIS A 209 0.22 26.14 -1.16
CA HIS A 209 1.13 25.12 -1.71
C HIS A 209 2.31 25.73 -2.47
N THR A 210 3.42 24.99 -2.49
CA THR A 210 4.61 25.31 -3.31
C THR A 210 5.00 24.11 -4.17
N ILE A 211 5.70 24.35 -5.28
CA ILE A 211 6.13 23.28 -6.19
C ILE A 211 7.15 22.31 -5.54
N ASP A 212 7.76 22.72 -4.42
CA ASP A 212 8.68 21.90 -3.64
C ASP A 212 7.96 20.91 -2.70
N MET A 213 6.61 20.95 -2.63
CA MET A 213 5.75 20.02 -1.86
C MET A 213 5.18 18.88 -2.71
N TRP A 214 5.58 18.78 -3.98
CA TRP A 214 5.15 17.69 -4.85
C TRP A 214 5.75 16.36 -4.38
N CYS A 215 4.91 15.34 -4.14
CA CYS A 215 5.41 14.00 -3.87
C CYS A 215 6.27 13.50 -5.04
N TYR A 216 7.54 13.19 -4.76
CA TYR A 216 8.54 12.77 -5.75
C TYR A 216 8.18 11.49 -6.51
N TYR A 217 7.38 10.62 -5.88
CA TYR A 217 6.94 9.33 -6.44
C TYR A 217 5.70 9.47 -7.35
N GLU A 218 5.00 10.60 -7.30
CA GLU A 218 3.72 10.79 -7.99
C GLU A 218 3.89 10.94 -9.51
N GLU A 219 3.10 10.20 -10.30
CA GLU A 219 3.09 10.39 -11.76
C GLU A 219 2.59 11.78 -12.20
N LEU A 220 3.05 12.20 -13.37
CA LEU A 220 2.61 13.44 -14.02
C LEU A 220 1.18 13.31 -14.58
N PHE A 221 0.15 13.63 -13.78
CA PHE A 221 -1.24 13.68 -14.25
C PHE A 221 -1.35 14.53 -15.52
N ASN A 222 -1.74 13.92 -16.65
CA ASN A 222 -1.77 14.57 -17.98
C ASN A 222 -0.51 15.40 -18.31
N PHE A 223 0.67 14.84 -17.97
CA PHE A 223 2.01 15.37 -18.24
C PHE A 223 2.33 16.70 -17.52
N ARG A 224 1.73 16.87 -16.34
CA ARG A 224 1.96 18.00 -15.42
C ARG A 224 2.05 17.47 -13.99
N PRO A 225 2.93 18.02 -13.13
CA PRO A 225 2.91 17.69 -11.71
C PRO A 225 1.60 18.18 -11.10
N ASP A 226 0.85 17.31 -10.43
CA ASP A 226 -0.32 17.69 -9.64
C ASP A 226 0.09 17.87 -8.18
N ILE A 227 0.14 19.15 -7.77
CA ILE A 227 0.70 19.54 -6.48
C ILE A 227 -0.31 19.25 -5.37
N SER A 228 -1.55 19.74 -5.51
CA SER A 228 -2.57 19.52 -4.48
C SER A 228 -3.25 18.17 -4.61
N HIS A 229 -3.73 17.82 -5.81
CA HIS A 229 -4.71 16.75 -6.01
C HIS A 229 -5.76 16.77 -4.89
N SER A 230 -6.43 17.91 -4.71
CA SER A 230 -7.36 18.06 -3.58
C SER A 230 -8.56 17.13 -3.80
N ASN A 231 -8.80 16.25 -2.83
CA ASN A 231 -9.82 15.20 -2.94
C ASN A 231 -10.98 15.33 -1.95
N SER A 232 -10.88 16.20 -0.93
CA SER A 232 -11.94 16.35 0.09
C SER A 232 -12.09 17.81 0.50
N ILE A 233 -13.35 18.26 0.60
CA ILE A 233 -13.75 19.51 1.27
C ILE A 233 -14.77 19.15 2.35
N PHE A 234 -14.48 19.54 3.59
CA PHE A 234 -15.46 19.59 4.67
C PHE A 234 -15.70 21.06 5.06
N PHE A 235 -16.97 21.51 5.14
CA PHE A 235 -17.30 22.88 5.57
C PHE A 235 -17.96 22.92 6.96
N ASP A 236 -17.27 23.52 7.94
CA ASP A 236 -17.86 23.77 9.27
C ASP A 236 -18.58 25.13 9.30
N ALA A 237 -19.87 25.08 8.97
CA ALA A 237 -20.77 26.22 8.93
C ALA A 237 -20.97 26.95 10.29
N GLU A 238 -20.48 26.40 11.41
CA GLU A 238 -20.52 27.07 12.72
C GLU A 238 -19.23 27.85 13.03
N GLU A 239 -18.10 27.48 12.41
CA GLU A 239 -16.82 28.20 12.49
C GLU A 239 -16.55 29.12 11.27
N ASP A 240 -17.31 28.96 10.17
CA ASP A 240 -17.02 29.52 8.84
C ASP A 240 -15.64 29.07 8.31
N MET A 241 -15.36 27.77 8.49
CA MET A 241 -14.07 27.15 8.21
C MET A 241 -14.20 26.06 7.15
N ILE A 242 -13.31 26.09 6.17
CA ILE A 242 -13.12 25.05 5.16
C ILE A 242 -11.95 24.18 5.62
N TYR A 243 -12.16 22.87 5.69
CA TYR A 243 -11.10 21.88 5.81
C TYR A 243 -10.88 21.24 4.44
N CYS A 244 -9.67 21.31 3.90
CA CYS A 244 -9.34 20.82 2.56
C CYS A 244 -8.17 19.84 2.63
N ASN A 245 -8.35 18.62 2.11
CA ASN A 245 -7.27 17.65 1.97
C ASN A 245 -6.57 17.78 0.62
N SER A 246 -5.24 17.64 0.60
CA SER A 246 -4.43 17.63 -0.62
C SER A 246 -3.60 16.35 -0.68
N ARG A 247 -4.16 15.34 -1.37
CA ARG A 247 -3.67 13.95 -1.42
C ARG A 247 -2.15 13.89 -1.59
N ASN A 248 -1.66 14.57 -2.62
CA ASN A 248 -0.29 14.46 -3.10
C ASN A 248 0.73 15.26 -2.26
N THR A 249 0.28 15.91 -1.18
CA THR A 249 1.10 16.59 -0.18
C THR A 249 1.04 15.92 1.20
N ASN A 250 0.29 14.81 1.36
CA ASN A 250 0.09 14.15 2.64
C ASN A 250 -0.33 15.13 3.78
N THR A 251 -1.13 16.13 3.43
CA THR A 251 -1.43 17.28 4.30
C THR A 251 -2.84 17.81 4.06
N PHE A 252 -3.56 18.12 5.15
CA PHE A 252 -4.85 18.84 5.11
C PHE A 252 -4.79 20.16 5.88
N TYR A 253 -5.65 21.10 5.49
CA TYR A 253 -5.56 22.52 5.83
C TYR A 253 -6.86 23.03 6.44
N LYS A 254 -6.79 23.81 7.53
CA LYS A 254 -7.91 24.62 8.05
C LYS A 254 -7.83 26.03 7.46
N ILE A 255 -8.90 26.46 6.80
CA ILE A 255 -8.96 27.69 6.00
C ILE A 255 -10.16 28.54 6.49
N ASP A 256 -9.90 29.78 6.88
CA ASP A 256 -10.96 30.78 7.15
C ASP A 256 -11.63 31.17 5.83
N HIS A 257 -12.91 30.81 5.68
CA HIS A 257 -13.67 31.04 4.44
C HIS A 257 -13.84 32.54 4.14
N SER A 258 -14.02 33.36 5.19
CA SER A 258 -14.26 34.80 5.08
C SER A 258 -13.07 35.62 4.55
N THR A 259 -11.85 35.10 4.71
CA THR A 259 -10.59 35.76 4.35
C THR A 259 -9.73 35.00 3.34
N GLY A 260 -9.93 33.69 3.19
CA GLY A 260 -9.08 32.81 2.37
C GLY A 260 -7.71 32.54 2.98
N ILE A 261 -7.56 32.65 4.30
CA ILE A 261 -6.30 32.43 5.02
C ILE A 261 -6.26 30.99 5.55
N VAL A 262 -5.13 30.30 5.36
CA VAL A 262 -4.82 29.06 6.08
C VAL A 262 -4.47 29.43 7.53
N GLU A 263 -5.24 28.91 8.49
CA GLU A 263 -4.98 29.06 9.92
C GLU A 263 -3.95 28.03 10.42
N TRP A 264 -4.00 26.81 9.88
CA TRP A 264 -2.97 25.76 10.07
C TRP A 264 -3.02 24.67 8.99
N ALA A 265 -1.92 23.93 8.88
CA ALA A 265 -1.80 22.69 8.10
C ALA A 265 -1.45 21.50 9.00
N LEU A 266 -1.90 20.28 8.68
CA LEU A 266 -1.62 19.05 9.44
C LEU A 266 -1.27 17.91 8.47
N GLY A 267 -0.06 17.36 8.62
CA GLY A 267 0.50 16.34 7.73
C GLY A 267 2.00 16.52 7.55
N GLU A 268 2.55 15.99 6.46
CA GLU A 268 3.97 16.07 6.07
C GLU A 268 4.51 17.51 6.01
N TYR A 269 3.67 18.46 5.56
CA TYR A 269 4.00 19.90 5.49
C TYR A 269 3.25 20.72 6.56
N GLY A 270 2.84 20.08 7.66
CA GLY A 270 2.01 20.67 8.71
C GLY A 270 2.75 21.45 9.81
N ASP A 271 1.97 22.18 10.59
CA ASP A 271 2.40 22.94 11.78
C ASP A 271 2.44 22.07 13.06
N PHE A 272 1.82 20.90 13.04
CA PHE A 272 1.62 20.04 14.22
C PHE A 272 2.80 19.10 14.47
N THR A 273 3.16 18.91 15.75
CA THR A 273 3.94 17.74 16.17
C THR A 273 3.03 16.52 16.15
N LEU A 274 3.36 15.55 15.31
CA LEU A 274 2.56 14.35 15.04
C LEU A 274 2.97 13.18 15.94
N TYR A 275 1.99 12.46 16.49
CA TYR A 275 2.18 11.30 17.38
C TYR A 275 1.41 10.07 16.91
N ASP A 276 2.05 8.90 16.88
CA ASP A 276 1.38 7.61 16.64
C ASP A 276 0.57 7.13 17.86
N LEU A 277 -0.24 6.07 17.71
CA LEU A 277 -1.05 5.48 18.78
C LEU A 277 -0.24 5.03 20.01
N LYS A 278 1.08 4.88 19.87
CA LYS A 278 2.02 4.48 20.93
C LYS A 278 2.70 5.70 21.59
N GLY A 279 2.39 6.92 21.14
CA GLY A 279 2.91 8.19 21.64
C GLY A 279 4.31 8.56 21.14
N ASN A 280 4.80 7.94 20.06
CA ASN A 280 6.07 8.31 19.44
C ASN A 280 5.87 9.44 18.43
N VAL A 281 6.82 10.37 18.36
CA VAL A 281 6.81 11.42 17.34
C VAL A 281 7.07 10.81 15.95
N LYS A 282 6.27 11.21 14.97
CA LYS A 282 6.38 10.80 13.56
C LYS A 282 6.61 12.03 12.65
N ASN A 283 7.11 11.78 11.43
CA ASN A 283 7.18 12.81 10.39
C ASN A 283 5.85 13.00 9.66
N ASN A 284 5.05 11.93 9.55
CA ASN A 284 3.74 11.89 8.92
C ASN A 284 2.85 10.84 9.62
N LEU A 285 1.52 10.91 9.44
CA LEU A 285 0.54 9.98 10.02
C LEU A 285 -0.33 9.25 8.99
N PHE A 286 -0.30 9.63 7.70
CA PHE A 286 -1.13 9.05 6.64
C PHE A 286 -0.53 9.38 5.26
N TYR A 287 -0.61 8.46 4.30
CA TYR A 287 -0.09 8.65 2.94
C TYR A 287 -1.22 8.59 1.90
N HIS A 288 -1.28 9.63 1.07
CA HIS A 288 -2.22 9.82 -0.04
C HIS A 288 -3.70 9.62 0.33
N ALA A 289 -4.04 9.99 1.56
CA ALA A 289 -5.34 9.80 2.20
C ALA A 289 -6.54 10.40 1.44
N HIS A 290 -7.71 9.81 1.66
CA HIS A 290 -9.02 10.24 1.19
C HIS A 290 -9.99 10.52 2.35
N ALA A 291 -11.07 11.25 2.04
CA ALA A 291 -12.20 11.51 2.94
C ALA A 291 -11.79 12.08 4.32
N VAL A 292 -10.87 13.06 4.35
CA VAL A 292 -10.52 13.72 5.61
C VAL A 292 -11.70 14.58 6.07
N GLU A 293 -12.38 14.12 7.12
CA GLU A 293 -13.57 14.78 7.64
C GLU A 293 -13.54 14.99 9.14
N LYS A 294 -14.11 16.12 9.57
CA LYS A 294 -14.25 16.47 10.97
C LYS A 294 -15.38 15.64 11.58
N ILE A 295 -15.10 14.95 12.69
CA ILE A 295 -16.05 14.07 13.39
C ILE A 295 -16.31 14.52 14.85
N ASP A 296 -15.47 15.40 15.39
CA ASP A 296 -15.72 16.10 16.65
C ASP A 296 -15.09 17.51 16.57
N ASP A 297 -15.20 18.35 17.61
CA ASP A 297 -14.73 19.74 17.54
C ASP A 297 -13.20 19.82 17.35
N ASN A 298 -12.47 18.78 17.80
CA ASN A 298 -11.02 18.61 17.62
C ASN A 298 -10.61 17.20 17.11
N LYS A 299 -11.52 16.47 16.44
CA LYS A 299 -11.25 15.14 15.88
C LYS A 299 -11.54 15.06 14.39
N PHE A 300 -10.69 14.32 13.69
CA PHE A 300 -10.83 13.98 12.28
C PHE A 300 -10.79 12.46 12.11
N LEU A 301 -11.53 11.96 11.13
CA LEU A 301 -11.42 10.60 10.61
C LEU A 301 -11.01 10.71 9.13
N LEU A 302 -10.19 9.76 8.67
CA LEU A 302 -9.78 9.68 7.27
C LEU A 302 -9.55 8.22 6.85
N PHE A 303 -9.61 8.00 5.55
CA PHE A 303 -9.11 6.78 4.92
C PHE A 303 -7.65 7.02 4.54
N ASP A 304 -6.72 6.29 5.14
CA ASP A 304 -5.30 6.30 4.80
C ASP A 304 -5.06 5.26 3.71
N ASN A 305 -4.60 5.68 2.53
CA ASN A 305 -4.41 4.77 1.40
C ASN A 305 -3.11 3.96 1.53
N ASP A 306 -2.11 4.50 2.23
CA ASP A 306 -0.73 3.97 2.33
C ASP A 306 0.04 3.94 0.99
N TYR A 307 -0.51 4.58 -0.05
CA TYR A 307 0.14 4.75 -1.35
C TYR A 307 1.26 5.79 -1.27
N HIS A 308 2.40 5.52 -1.92
CA HIS A 308 3.63 6.33 -1.81
C HIS A 308 4.09 6.61 -0.37
N ASN A 309 4.00 5.59 0.50
CA ASN A 309 4.52 5.62 1.87
C ASN A 309 6.06 5.81 1.88
N GLN A 310 6.48 7.07 2.11
CA GLN A 310 7.89 7.48 2.14
C GLN A 310 8.71 6.91 3.31
N THR A 311 8.10 6.13 4.20
CA THR A 311 8.78 5.44 5.30
C THR A 311 8.92 3.94 5.11
N ASP A 312 8.11 3.34 4.24
CA ASP A 312 8.10 1.91 3.92
C ASP A 312 7.38 1.70 2.57
N GLU A 313 8.15 1.73 1.47
CA GLU A 313 7.63 1.68 0.09
C GLU A 313 6.98 0.32 -0.27
N GLU A 314 7.14 -0.72 0.57
CA GLU A 314 6.55 -2.05 0.40
C GLU A 314 5.29 -2.28 1.26
N SER A 315 4.91 -1.32 2.14
CA SER A 315 3.90 -1.49 3.19
C SER A 315 2.51 -1.90 2.66
N ASN A 316 1.92 -1.09 1.77
CA ASN A 316 0.64 -1.35 1.10
C ASN A 316 -0.51 -1.83 2.04
N ILE A 317 -0.68 -1.17 3.18
CA ILE A 317 -1.72 -1.45 4.18
C ILE A 317 -2.58 -0.20 4.37
N SER A 318 -3.69 -0.10 3.64
CA SER A 318 -4.66 0.98 3.82
C SER A 318 -5.33 0.89 5.20
N ARG A 319 -5.64 2.04 5.83
CA ARG A 319 -6.09 2.12 7.23
C ARG A 319 -7.28 3.07 7.41
N LEU A 320 -8.07 2.83 8.44
CA LEU A 320 -9.09 3.77 8.92
C LEU A 320 -8.49 4.50 10.14
N VAL A 321 -8.29 5.82 10.09
CA VAL A 321 -7.42 6.54 11.06
C VAL A 321 -8.14 7.72 11.72
N GLU A 322 -8.27 7.70 13.04
CA GLU A 322 -8.76 8.83 13.84
C GLU A 322 -7.59 9.68 14.36
N ILE A 323 -7.63 10.99 14.09
CA ILE A 323 -6.65 11.97 14.57
C ILE A 323 -7.33 12.98 15.50
N THR A 324 -6.85 13.06 16.75
CA THR A 324 -7.25 14.09 17.73
C THR A 324 -6.19 15.19 17.83
N ILE A 325 -6.60 16.46 17.72
CA ILE A 325 -5.71 17.62 17.70
C ILE A 325 -5.84 18.52 18.93
N ASP A 326 -4.82 19.34 19.19
CA ASP A 326 -4.89 20.51 20.07
C ASP A 326 -4.25 21.74 19.38
N GLU A 327 -5.11 22.65 18.89
CA GLU A 327 -4.71 23.92 18.26
C GLU A 327 -3.97 24.88 19.23
N ASN A 328 -3.94 24.62 20.55
CA ASN A 328 -3.20 25.45 21.52
C ASN A 328 -1.72 25.04 21.66
N THR A 329 -1.43 23.75 21.46
CA THR A 329 -0.06 23.20 21.56
C THR A 329 0.53 22.81 20.21
N MET A 330 -0.28 22.81 19.15
CA MET A 330 0.05 22.25 17.83
C MET A 330 0.54 20.81 17.98
N THR A 331 -0.27 19.96 18.63
CA THR A 331 -0.05 18.51 18.70
C THR A 331 -1.21 17.75 18.08
N ALA A 332 -0.91 16.72 17.30
CA ALA A 332 -1.88 15.84 16.66
C ALA A 332 -1.52 14.40 16.98
N ASN A 333 -2.50 13.60 17.40
CA ASN A 333 -2.30 12.25 17.89
C ASN A 333 -3.24 11.31 17.14
N GLU A 334 -2.69 10.25 16.56
CA GLU A 334 -3.46 9.08 16.17
C GLU A 334 -4.10 8.48 17.43
N THR A 335 -5.42 8.57 17.56
CA THR A 335 -6.17 8.14 18.76
C THR A 335 -6.93 6.84 18.58
N TRP A 336 -7.13 6.41 17.33
CA TRP A 336 -7.57 5.08 16.94
C TRP A 336 -7.10 4.80 15.51
N THR A 337 -6.76 3.55 15.21
CA THR A 337 -6.50 3.10 13.83
C THR A 337 -7.00 1.66 13.67
N TRP A 338 -7.48 1.32 12.49
CA TRP A 338 -7.66 -0.06 12.04
C TRP A 338 -6.86 -0.29 10.77
N GLU A 339 -5.86 -1.17 10.85
CA GLU A 339 -5.03 -1.61 9.74
C GLU A 339 -5.77 -2.73 8.98
N ALA A 340 -6.04 -2.52 7.69
CA ALA A 340 -6.73 -3.53 6.90
C ALA A 340 -5.81 -4.72 6.57
N PRO A 341 -6.35 -5.93 6.35
CA PRO A 341 -5.58 -7.00 5.72
C PRO A 341 -5.12 -6.54 4.31
N SER A 342 -3.89 -6.84 3.89
CA SER A 342 -3.35 -6.38 2.60
C SER A 342 -4.21 -6.74 1.38
N SER A 343 -5.03 -7.80 1.48
CA SER A 343 -6.06 -8.16 0.50
C SER A 343 -7.18 -7.13 0.30
N TYR A 344 -7.19 -6.02 1.05
CA TYR A 344 -8.09 -4.87 0.95
C TYR A 344 -7.38 -3.61 0.42
N TYR A 345 -6.07 -3.63 0.17
CA TYR A 345 -5.29 -2.44 -0.22
C TYR A 345 -5.95 -1.65 -1.35
N SER A 346 -6.06 -0.34 -1.17
CA SER A 346 -6.69 0.61 -2.10
C SER A 346 -5.76 1.81 -2.25
N ASP A 347 -4.96 1.82 -3.32
CA ASP A 347 -4.04 2.88 -3.72
C ASP A 347 -4.75 4.22 -4.02
N VAL A 348 -5.98 4.11 -4.51
CA VAL A 348 -6.90 5.22 -4.80
C VAL A 348 -8.22 5.08 -4.04
N TRP A 349 -8.90 6.22 -3.90
CA TRP A 349 -10.26 6.37 -3.37
C TRP A 349 -10.43 5.84 -1.94
N GLY A 350 -11.68 5.69 -1.50
CA GLY A 350 -12.02 5.19 -0.18
C GLY A 350 -12.62 6.24 0.75
N ASP A 351 -13.17 5.75 1.86
CA ASP A 351 -13.98 6.51 2.81
C ASP A 351 -13.90 5.93 4.23
N ALA A 352 -14.10 6.76 5.26
CA ALA A 352 -14.05 6.36 6.66
C ALA A 352 -15.05 7.16 7.51
N ASP A 353 -16.04 6.47 8.10
CA ASP A 353 -17.26 7.07 8.64
C ASP A 353 -17.57 6.56 10.07
N PRO A 354 -17.80 7.43 11.09
CA PRO A 354 -18.16 6.97 12.44
C PRO A 354 -19.66 6.62 12.51
N LEU A 355 -20.02 5.50 13.12
CA LEU A 355 -21.41 5.05 13.24
C LEU A 355 -22.01 5.27 14.65
N PRO A 356 -23.34 5.45 14.78
CA PRO A 356 -24.02 5.71 16.07
C PRO A 356 -23.86 4.64 17.16
N ASN A 357 -23.51 3.40 16.80
CA ASN A 357 -23.20 2.31 17.74
C ASN A 357 -21.76 2.36 18.28
N GLY A 358 -20.89 3.22 17.73
CA GLY A 358 -19.46 3.30 18.06
C GLY A 358 -18.55 2.46 17.15
N ASN A 359 -19.12 1.82 16.12
CA ASN A 359 -18.36 1.14 15.07
C ASN A 359 -17.89 2.16 14.00
N VAL A 360 -17.01 1.73 13.10
CA VAL A 360 -16.52 2.55 11.97
C VAL A 360 -16.88 1.86 10.65
N PHE A 361 -17.46 2.61 9.73
CA PHE A 361 -17.72 2.22 8.36
C PHE A 361 -16.53 2.59 7.48
N GLY A 362 -16.08 1.68 6.62
CA GLY A 362 -14.94 1.89 5.73
C GLY A 362 -15.25 1.47 4.29
N THR A 363 -14.87 2.28 3.32
CA THR A 363 -14.98 1.96 1.88
C THR A 363 -13.60 1.74 1.29
N PHE A 364 -13.37 0.57 0.71
CA PHE A 364 -12.16 0.17 0.01
C PHE A 364 -12.51 0.15 -1.48
N GLY A 365 -12.09 1.20 -2.18
CA GLY A 365 -12.80 1.67 -3.38
C GLY A 365 -12.31 1.14 -4.72
N ALA A 366 -11.07 0.64 -4.77
CA ALA A 366 -10.43 0.13 -5.99
C ALA A 366 -11.23 -0.99 -6.68
N PHE A 367 -11.08 -1.13 -8.00
CA PHE A 367 -11.75 -2.19 -8.76
C PHE A 367 -11.21 -3.58 -8.43
N GLU A 368 -9.93 -3.65 -8.04
CA GLU A 368 -9.17 -4.86 -7.75
C GLU A 368 -8.29 -4.58 -6.51
N HIS A 369 -7.88 -5.64 -5.82
CA HIS A 369 -6.99 -5.54 -4.65
C HIS A 369 -5.85 -6.54 -4.80
N ASP A 370 -4.65 -6.21 -4.32
CA ASP A 370 -3.45 -7.02 -4.56
C ASP A 370 -3.62 -8.47 -4.07
N GLY A 371 -3.18 -9.41 -4.90
CA GLY A 371 -3.39 -10.86 -4.73
C GLY A 371 -4.80 -11.39 -4.99
N TYR A 372 -5.84 -10.54 -5.16
CA TYR A 372 -7.26 -10.95 -5.14
C TYR A 372 -8.05 -10.52 -6.39
N ILE A 373 -7.67 -11.06 -7.55
CA ILE A 373 -8.36 -10.94 -8.87
C ILE A 373 -9.76 -11.62 -8.94
N SER A 374 -10.51 -11.62 -7.85
CA SER A 374 -11.87 -12.22 -7.79
C SER A 374 -12.89 -11.44 -6.93
N ILE A 375 -12.46 -10.40 -6.20
CA ILE A 375 -13.33 -9.58 -5.36
C ILE A 375 -12.90 -8.13 -5.52
N GLY A 376 -13.77 -7.31 -6.14
CA GLY A 376 -13.54 -5.87 -6.28
C GLY A 376 -13.92 -5.08 -5.02
N ALA A 377 -14.31 -3.82 -5.21
CA ALA A 377 -14.56 -2.86 -4.13
C ALA A 377 -15.45 -3.40 -3.01
N ARG A 378 -15.12 -2.99 -1.79
CA ARG A 378 -15.72 -3.51 -0.54
C ARG A 378 -16.10 -2.38 0.39
N MET A 379 -17.24 -2.53 1.06
CA MET A 379 -17.66 -1.68 2.15
C MET A 379 -17.72 -2.54 3.42
N ILE A 380 -17.10 -2.12 4.51
CA ILE A 380 -17.06 -2.86 5.78
C ILE A 380 -17.57 -2.02 6.95
N GLU A 381 -18.07 -2.69 7.98
CA GLU A 381 -18.25 -2.13 9.32
C GLU A 381 -17.34 -2.86 10.30
N VAL A 382 -16.51 -2.12 11.01
CA VAL A 382 -15.55 -2.61 12.01
C VAL A 382 -16.00 -2.19 13.40
N ASN A 383 -16.05 -3.14 14.34
CA ASN A 383 -16.45 -2.86 15.71
C ASN A 383 -15.30 -2.31 16.58
N THR A 384 -15.61 -1.96 17.83
CA THR A 384 -14.62 -1.42 18.79
C THR A 384 -13.53 -2.41 19.23
N THR A 385 -13.63 -3.71 18.89
CA THR A 385 -12.57 -4.71 19.09
C THR A 385 -11.72 -4.97 17.84
N GLY A 386 -12.07 -4.37 16.69
CA GLY A 386 -11.36 -4.52 15.42
C GLY A 386 -11.89 -5.64 14.51
N ASP A 387 -13.00 -6.29 14.89
CA ASP A 387 -13.64 -7.31 14.08
C ASP A 387 -14.53 -6.67 13.01
N ILE A 388 -14.49 -7.21 11.78
CA ILE A 388 -15.48 -6.90 10.75
C ILE A 388 -16.82 -7.54 11.17
N VAL A 389 -17.84 -6.71 11.41
CA VAL A 389 -19.19 -7.14 11.81
C VAL A 389 -20.21 -7.07 10.66
N TRP A 390 -19.87 -6.38 9.59
CA TRP A 390 -20.60 -6.38 8.33
C TRP A 390 -19.64 -6.12 7.17
N GLU A 391 -19.86 -6.78 6.03
CA GLU A 391 -19.13 -6.53 4.78
C GLU A 391 -20.10 -6.68 3.61
N MET A 392 -19.98 -5.79 2.63
CA MET A 392 -20.58 -5.91 1.30
C MET A 392 -19.48 -5.81 0.25
N ASN A 393 -19.37 -6.81 -0.61
CA ASN A 393 -18.39 -6.84 -1.70
C ASN A 393 -19.02 -7.24 -3.04
N PHE A 394 -18.36 -6.84 -4.12
CA PHE A 394 -18.77 -7.15 -5.49
C PHE A 394 -17.84 -8.24 -6.09
N PRO A 395 -18.29 -9.51 -6.19
CA PRO A 395 -17.49 -10.59 -6.77
C PRO A 395 -17.29 -10.41 -8.28
N MET A 396 -16.04 -10.48 -8.73
CA MET A 396 -15.68 -10.40 -10.15
C MET A 396 -16.15 -11.66 -10.88
N THR A 397 -17.26 -11.58 -11.60
CA THR A 397 -17.83 -12.70 -12.36
C THR A 397 -17.85 -12.44 -13.87
N ASN A 398 -18.55 -11.38 -14.28
CA ASN A 398 -18.56 -10.86 -15.65
C ASN A 398 -18.17 -9.37 -15.70
N TYR A 399 -18.13 -8.72 -14.53
CA TYR A 399 -17.99 -7.29 -14.35
C TYR A 399 -16.94 -7.01 -13.26
N HIS A 400 -16.23 -5.89 -13.40
CA HIS A 400 -15.39 -5.33 -12.33
C HIS A 400 -16.12 -4.12 -11.73
N TYR A 401 -16.01 -3.92 -10.43
CA TYR A 401 -16.84 -2.98 -9.68
C TYR A 401 -15.97 -2.11 -8.76
N GLY A 402 -16.09 -0.80 -8.91
CA GLY A 402 -15.35 0.20 -8.13
C GLY A 402 -16.30 1.22 -7.49
N ILE A 403 -15.97 1.67 -6.29
CA ILE A 403 -16.80 2.59 -5.48
C ILE A 403 -15.89 3.73 -5.01
N TYR A 404 -16.19 4.98 -5.38
CA TYR A 404 -15.36 6.10 -4.96
C TYR A 404 -15.47 6.36 -3.45
N ARG A 405 -16.72 6.44 -2.95
CA ARG A 405 -17.13 6.69 -1.57
C ARG A 405 -18.54 6.16 -1.32
N ALA A 406 -18.91 5.99 -0.05
CA ALA A 406 -20.23 5.52 0.37
C ALA A 406 -20.62 6.12 1.72
N GLU A 407 -21.90 6.46 1.90
CA GLU A 407 -22.45 7.00 3.14
C GLU A 407 -23.48 6.03 3.76
N ARG A 408 -23.49 5.93 5.10
CA ARG A 408 -24.50 5.18 5.86
C ARG A 408 -25.62 6.11 6.31
N PHE A 409 -26.89 5.69 6.19
CA PHE A 409 -28.02 6.52 6.63
C PHE A 409 -29.25 5.72 7.08
N GLY A 410 -30.22 6.41 7.67
CA GLY A 410 -31.56 5.93 8.02
C GLY A 410 -32.64 6.81 7.39
N LEU A 411 -33.82 6.25 7.13
CA LEU A 411 -34.98 6.97 6.55
C LEU A 411 -35.77 7.79 7.59
N SER A 412 -35.36 7.77 8.86
CA SER A 412 -35.91 8.49 10.00
C SER A 412 -34.91 8.47 11.18
N PRO A 413 -35.07 9.28 12.24
CA PRO A 413 -34.11 9.35 13.34
C PRO A 413 -33.94 8.02 14.10
N PHE A 414 -32.73 7.67 14.53
CA PHE A 414 -32.51 6.44 15.31
C PHE A 414 -32.90 6.64 16.79
N ILE A 415 -33.41 5.60 17.46
CA ILE A 415 -33.78 5.66 18.89
C ILE A 415 -33.37 4.39 19.65
N ASN A 416 -32.52 4.54 20.67
CA ASN A 416 -32.16 3.50 21.61
C ASN A 416 -32.62 3.81 23.04
N ALA A 417 -33.03 2.78 23.78
CA ALA A 417 -33.46 2.87 25.18
C ALA A 417 -33.58 1.46 25.78
N SER A 418 -33.36 1.33 27.10
CA SER A 418 -33.59 0.10 27.86
C SER A 418 -35.04 -0.38 27.69
N SER A 419 -35.25 -1.64 27.30
CA SER A 419 -36.59 -2.18 27.00
C SER A 419 -37.56 -2.16 28.20
N LYS A 420 -37.04 -2.07 29.43
CA LYS A 420 -37.78 -2.01 30.68
C LYS A 420 -37.12 -1.05 31.66
N LEU A 421 -37.94 -0.48 32.54
CA LEU A 421 -37.55 0.17 33.78
C LEU A 421 -38.37 -0.44 34.92
N PHE A 422 -37.78 -0.51 36.11
CA PHE A 422 -38.44 -0.93 37.34
C PHE A 422 -38.24 0.16 38.40
N ALA A 423 -39.29 0.47 39.17
CA ALA A 423 -39.25 1.54 40.15
C ALA A 423 -40.19 1.33 41.34
N GLY A 424 -39.96 2.12 42.40
CA GLY A 424 -40.69 2.05 43.65
C GLY A 424 -41.98 2.85 43.65
N SER A 425 -43.01 2.33 44.32
CA SER A 425 -44.24 3.09 44.60
C SER A 425 -43.89 4.39 45.34
N GLY A 426 -44.31 5.52 44.76
CA GLY A 426 -44.00 6.85 45.32
C GLY A 426 -42.60 7.40 45.02
N THR A 427 -41.77 6.74 44.20
CA THR A 427 -40.53 7.34 43.69
C THR A 427 -40.80 8.23 42.48
N GLU A 428 -40.02 9.29 42.30
CA GLU A 428 -40.02 10.09 41.08
C GLU A 428 -39.32 9.32 39.96
N ILE A 429 -39.96 9.24 38.79
CA ILE A 429 -39.52 8.44 37.64
C ILE A 429 -38.97 9.36 36.57
N SER A 430 -37.78 9.05 36.09
CA SER A 430 -37.28 9.56 34.81
C SER A 430 -36.93 8.43 33.85
N ALA A 431 -37.06 8.71 32.55
CA ALA A 431 -36.71 7.79 31.49
C ALA A 431 -35.84 8.50 30.46
N THR A 432 -34.71 7.91 30.09
CA THR A 432 -33.78 8.48 29.10
C THR A 432 -33.77 7.65 27.83
N PHE A 433 -33.94 8.33 26.70
CA PHE A 433 -33.81 7.80 25.34
C PHE A 433 -32.58 8.42 24.70
N GLN A 434 -31.79 7.60 24.02
CA GLN A 434 -30.71 8.05 23.15
C GLN A 434 -31.27 8.17 21.73
N THR A 435 -31.03 9.29 21.06
CA THR A 435 -31.45 9.48 19.67
C THR A 435 -30.35 10.12 18.82
N TRP A 436 -30.38 9.80 17.53
CA TRP A 436 -29.48 10.28 16.50
C TRP A 436 -30.29 10.69 15.28
N TYR A 437 -29.77 11.66 14.52
CA TYR A 437 -30.40 12.08 13.27
C TYR A 437 -30.28 11.02 12.17
N ASN A 438 -31.00 11.20 11.06
CA ASN A 438 -31.10 10.24 9.95
C ASN A 438 -29.76 9.85 9.33
N PHE A 439 -28.87 10.82 9.14
CA PHE A 439 -27.53 10.67 8.58
C PHE A 439 -26.54 11.54 9.39
N ARG A 440 -25.24 11.43 9.09
CA ARG A 440 -24.18 12.19 9.77
C ARG A 440 -24.20 13.69 9.40
N SER A 441 -25.21 14.40 9.88
CA SER A 441 -25.37 15.83 9.60
C SER A 441 -24.17 16.64 10.10
N LYS A 442 -23.65 17.49 9.22
CA LYS A 442 -22.57 18.45 9.49
C LYS A 442 -23.07 19.68 10.26
N ILE A 443 -24.39 19.84 10.39
CA ILE A 443 -25.07 20.91 11.15
C ILE A 443 -26.01 20.38 12.23
N LYS A 444 -26.36 21.27 13.16
CA LYS A 444 -27.44 21.08 14.13
C LYS A 444 -28.81 21.15 13.42
N THR A 445 -29.59 20.08 13.49
CA THR A 445 -30.91 19.97 12.83
C THR A 445 -32.02 19.95 13.87
N ILE A 446 -33.16 20.59 13.58
CA ILE A 446 -34.31 20.67 14.49
C ILE A 446 -35.44 19.77 13.97
N GLY A 447 -35.61 18.62 14.63
CA GLY A 447 -36.80 17.78 14.52
C GLY A 447 -37.76 18.02 15.69
N SER A 448 -38.61 17.03 15.98
CA SER A 448 -39.58 17.07 17.08
C SER A 448 -39.80 15.71 17.73
N TYR A 449 -40.33 15.69 18.94
CA TYR A 449 -40.82 14.46 19.58
C TYR A 449 -42.25 14.63 20.11
N ASP A 450 -42.99 13.52 20.11
CA ASP A 450 -44.22 13.35 20.90
C ASP A 450 -43.96 12.27 21.97
N LEU A 451 -44.32 12.56 23.22
CA LEU A 451 -44.21 11.65 24.36
C LEU A 451 -45.58 11.13 24.78
N TYR A 452 -45.77 9.82 24.71
CA TYR A 452 -47.00 9.14 25.10
C TYR A 452 -46.78 8.28 26.35
N LEU A 453 -47.69 8.37 27.32
CA LEU A 453 -47.76 7.52 28.51
C LEU A 453 -49.15 6.86 28.56
N ASP A 454 -49.20 5.54 28.60
CA ASP A 454 -50.43 4.74 28.51
C ASP A 454 -51.31 5.15 27.32
N ASP A 455 -50.70 5.21 26.14
CA ASP A 455 -51.27 5.67 24.86
C ASP A 455 -51.79 7.14 24.83
N ALA A 456 -51.63 7.91 25.92
CA ALA A 456 -52.02 9.32 26.00
C ALA A 456 -50.81 10.24 25.76
N LEU A 457 -50.92 11.18 24.81
CA LEU A 457 -49.93 12.23 24.59
C LEU A 457 -49.82 13.11 25.86
N ILE A 458 -48.64 13.14 26.48
CA ILE A 458 -48.35 13.91 27.69
C ILE A 458 -47.41 15.10 27.45
N ASP A 459 -46.52 15.03 26.45
CA ASP A 459 -45.61 16.12 26.09
C ASP A 459 -45.31 16.14 24.58
N THR A 460 -44.91 17.30 24.06
CA THR A 460 -44.54 17.50 22.64
C THR A 460 -43.68 18.77 22.48
N ASP A 461 -42.45 18.62 22.00
CA ASP A 461 -41.48 19.71 21.82
C ASP A 461 -40.45 19.35 20.72
N SER A 462 -39.56 20.29 20.43
CA SER A 462 -38.45 20.16 19.48
C SER A 462 -37.32 19.24 19.97
N VAL A 463 -36.67 18.55 19.03
CA VAL A 463 -35.39 17.87 19.24
C VAL A 463 -34.33 18.61 18.42
N GLN A 464 -33.37 19.26 19.07
CA GLN A 464 -32.11 19.62 18.40
C GLN A 464 -31.23 18.38 18.37
N PHE A 465 -31.01 17.82 17.19
CA PHE A 465 -29.90 16.91 16.92
C PHE A 465 -28.62 17.72 16.76
N ASP A 466 -27.53 17.23 17.32
CA ASP A 466 -26.21 17.87 17.23
C ASP A 466 -25.39 17.25 16.08
N LYS A 467 -24.39 17.98 15.57
CA LYS A 467 -23.59 17.55 14.40
C LYS A 467 -22.79 16.27 14.66
N PHE A 468 -22.32 15.63 13.59
CA PHE A 468 -21.45 14.43 13.60
C PHE A 468 -22.07 13.18 14.25
N TRP A 469 -23.40 13.00 14.17
CA TRP A 469 -24.09 11.90 14.86
C TRP A 469 -23.76 11.84 16.38
N ARG A 470 -23.49 12.98 17.03
CA ARG A 470 -23.38 13.02 18.49
C ARG A 470 -24.71 12.61 19.14
N VAL A 471 -24.65 11.63 20.06
CA VAL A 471 -25.84 11.07 20.72
C VAL A 471 -26.61 12.14 21.50
N LYS A 472 -27.91 12.26 21.21
CA LYS A 472 -28.81 13.13 21.96
C LYS A 472 -29.53 12.33 23.04
N ASN A 473 -29.21 12.62 24.30
CA ASN A 473 -29.98 12.11 25.44
C ASN A 473 -31.25 12.96 25.64
N LEU A 474 -32.42 12.34 25.53
CA LEU A 474 -33.73 12.90 25.89
C LEU A 474 -34.19 12.25 27.20
N THR A 475 -34.11 13.01 28.30
CA THR A 475 -34.55 12.55 29.63
C THR A 475 -35.89 13.18 29.98
N PHE A 476 -36.90 12.34 30.22
CA PHE A 476 -38.26 12.76 30.54
C PHE A 476 -38.55 12.54 32.02
N GLU A 477 -38.84 13.62 32.75
CA GLU A 477 -39.24 13.60 34.15
C GLU A 477 -40.75 13.35 34.27
N LEU A 478 -41.15 12.10 34.50
CA LEU A 478 -42.55 11.68 34.56
C LEU A 478 -43.19 11.92 35.94
N GLY A 479 -42.36 12.22 36.96
CA GLY A 479 -42.79 12.36 38.34
C GLY A 479 -43.23 11.02 38.95
N ILE A 480 -44.18 11.06 39.89
CA ILE A 480 -44.70 9.86 40.54
C ILE A 480 -45.89 9.31 39.75
N LEU A 481 -45.73 8.16 39.10
CA LEU A 481 -46.83 7.42 38.48
C LEU A 481 -47.50 6.46 39.48
N PRO A 482 -48.72 5.96 39.22
CA PRO A 482 -49.37 4.93 40.04
C PRO A 482 -48.62 3.59 40.07
N ASP A 483 -48.99 2.70 41.01
CA ASP A 483 -48.59 1.29 40.97
C ASP A 483 -49.23 0.60 39.75
N GLY A 484 -48.42 -0.04 38.91
CA GLY A 484 -48.85 -0.68 37.67
C GLY A 484 -47.72 -0.92 36.67
N GLN A 485 -48.07 -1.55 35.54
CA GLN A 485 -47.25 -1.53 34.34
C GLN A 485 -47.74 -0.41 33.44
N HIS A 486 -46.86 0.54 33.14
CA HIS A 486 -47.10 1.65 32.24
C HIS A 486 -46.35 1.44 30.92
N ASN A 487 -46.94 1.86 29.79
CA ASN A 487 -46.20 2.01 28.55
C ASN A 487 -45.69 3.46 28.42
N LEU A 488 -44.42 3.63 28.04
CA LEU A 488 -43.89 4.94 27.66
C LEU A 488 -43.38 4.83 26.23
N THR A 489 -43.96 5.62 25.34
CA THR A 489 -43.63 5.61 23.91
C THR A 489 -43.20 6.98 23.47
N VAL A 490 -42.01 7.07 22.88
CA VAL A 490 -41.53 8.29 22.22
C VAL A 490 -41.63 8.07 20.72
N ALA A 491 -42.26 9.01 20.02
CA ALA A 491 -42.13 9.16 18.58
C ALA A 491 -41.19 10.34 18.31
N ILE A 492 -40.14 10.15 17.53
CA ILE A 492 -39.19 11.21 17.16
C ILE A 492 -39.22 11.38 15.64
N ALA A 493 -39.32 12.62 15.19
CA ALA A 493 -39.38 13.03 13.80
C ALA A 493 -38.18 13.91 13.42
N ASP A 494 -37.74 13.79 12.17
CA ASP A 494 -36.86 14.77 11.51
C ASP A 494 -37.63 16.04 11.09
N GLU A 495 -36.97 16.97 10.41
CA GLU A 495 -37.57 18.22 9.93
C GLU A 495 -38.56 18.04 8.75
N ALA A 496 -38.53 16.87 8.09
CA ALA A 496 -39.46 16.50 7.02
C ALA A 496 -40.70 15.74 7.55
N GLY A 497 -40.63 15.22 8.77
CA GLY A 497 -41.70 14.50 9.44
C GLY A 497 -41.60 12.97 9.36
N HIS A 498 -40.45 12.39 9.02
CA HIS A 498 -40.28 10.93 9.06
C HIS A 498 -40.05 10.46 10.50
N THR A 499 -40.90 9.56 10.98
CA THR A 499 -40.98 9.21 12.42
C THR A 499 -40.45 7.83 12.75
N THR A 500 -39.56 7.74 13.74
CA THR A 500 -39.23 6.49 14.45
C THR A 500 -39.98 6.45 15.78
N ILE A 501 -40.40 5.26 16.21
CA ILE A 501 -41.17 5.06 17.45
C ILE A 501 -40.48 4.02 18.33
N LYS A 502 -40.27 4.35 19.62
CA LYS A 502 -39.70 3.46 20.63
C LYS A 502 -40.60 3.40 21.86
N THR A 503 -41.07 2.21 22.20
CA THR A 503 -41.80 1.93 23.44
C THR A 503 -40.90 1.21 24.45
N ILE A 504 -40.96 1.63 25.71
CA ILE A 504 -40.37 0.94 26.87
C ILE A 504 -41.48 0.66 27.90
N PHE A 505 -41.27 -0.34 28.77
CA PHE A 505 -42.22 -0.68 29.83
C PHE A 505 -41.70 -0.27 31.20
N ILE A 506 -42.45 0.59 31.90
CA ILE A 506 -42.14 1.03 33.26
C ILE A 506 -43.01 0.22 34.22
N ASN A 507 -42.39 -0.52 35.13
CA ASN A 507 -43.10 -1.32 36.13
C ASN A 507 -42.92 -0.68 37.51
N ILE A 508 -43.99 -0.11 38.05
CA ILE A 508 -44.01 0.45 39.41
C ILE A 508 -44.76 -0.50 40.34
N GLY A 509 -44.15 -0.79 41.47
CA GLY A 509 -44.78 -1.56 42.54
C GLY A 509 -44.31 -1.14 43.93
N PRO A 510 -44.97 -1.61 45.00
CA PRO A 510 -44.53 -1.39 46.37
C PRO A 510 -43.14 -1.98 46.65
N PHE A 511 -42.67 -2.88 45.78
CA PHE A 511 -41.29 -3.34 45.68
C PHE A 511 -41.01 -3.72 44.22
N TYR A 512 -39.72 -3.80 43.86
CA TYR A 512 -39.22 -4.53 42.69
C TYR A 512 -37.86 -5.13 43.05
N ILE A 513 -37.50 -6.27 42.44
CA ILE A 513 -36.23 -6.95 42.69
C ILE A 513 -35.65 -7.42 41.35
N GLU A 514 -34.37 -7.11 41.12
CA GLU A 514 -33.59 -7.52 39.96
C GLU A 514 -32.48 -8.47 40.41
N LYS A 515 -32.11 -9.42 39.54
CA LYS A 515 -31.10 -10.45 39.79
C LYS A 515 -30.01 -10.38 38.74
N THR A 516 -28.76 -10.44 39.17
CA THR A 516 -27.57 -10.56 38.31
C THR A 516 -26.66 -11.67 38.82
N GLY A 517 -25.70 -12.12 38.00
CA GLY A 517 -24.83 -13.26 38.27
C GLY A 517 -25.08 -14.45 37.34
N PRO A 518 -24.27 -15.52 37.42
CA PRO A 518 -24.29 -16.63 36.47
C PRO A 518 -25.48 -17.58 36.68
N THR A 519 -25.89 -18.24 35.60
CA THR A 519 -26.82 -19.40 35.63
C THR A 519 -26.10 -20.74 35.52
N GLU A 520 -24.81 -20.73 35.20
CA GLU A 520 -23.92 -21.89 35.08
C GLU A 520 -22.50 -21.50 35.48
N MET A 521 -21.79 -22.38 36.20
CA MET A 521 -20.37 -22.22 36.53
C MET A 521 -19.74 -23.55 36.99
N GLU A 522 -18.42 -23.61 37.01
CA GLU A 522 -17.63 -24.65 37.67
C GLU A 522 -17.14 -24.22 39.07
N ILE A 523 -17.08 -25.16 40.02
CA ILE A 523 -16.57 -24.89 41.37
C ILE A 523 -15.12 -24.41 41.31
N GLY A 524 -14.88 -23.16 41.72
CA GLY A 524 -13.58 -22.50 41.65
C GLY A 524 -13.49 -21.33 40.69
N GLU A 525 -14.52 -21.07 39.86
CA GLU A 525 -14.58 -19.83 39.06
C GLU A 525 -14.58 -18.57 39.96
N THR A 526 -14.02 -17.48 39.44
CA THR A 526 -13.94 -16.18 40.14
C THR A 526 -15.22 -15.37 40.07
N ASN A 527 -16.10 -15.65 39.11
CA ASN A 527 -17.40 -14.98 38.92
C ASN A 527 -18.54 -15.79 39.55
N SER A 528 -18.42 -16.12 40.84
CA SER A 528 -19.32 -17.06 41.52
C SER A 528 -20.52 -16.42 42.23
N ILE A 529 -20.68 -15.10 42.18
CA ILE A 529 -21.69 -14.38 42.96
C ILE A 529 -22.98 -14.21 42.17
N ILE A 530 -24.10 -14.65 42.74
CA ILE A 530 -25.43 -14.15 42.38
C ILE A 530 -25.78 -13.02 43.34
N SER A 531 -26.26 -11.90 42.80
CA SER A 531 -26.72 -10.76 43.58
C SER A 531 -28.15 -10.37 43.23
N TRP A 532 -28.89 -9.92 44.24
CA TRP A 532 -30.22 -9.34 44.11
C TRP A 532 -30.22 -7.92 44.65
N SER A 533 -30.87 -6.99 43.94
CA SER A 533 -30.98 -5.59 44.33
C SER A 533 -32.33 -5.00 43.90
N GLY A 534 -32.68 -3.81 44.37
CA GLY A 534 -33.90 -3.14 43.95
C GLY A 534 -34.46 -2.19 45.00
N TYR A 535 -35.74 -2.34 45.32
CA TYR A 535 -36.47 -1.43 46.22
C TYR A 535 -37.60 -2.13 46.94
N ALA A 536 -37.87 -1.76 48.20
CA ALA A 536 -39.17 -1.96 48.84
C ALA A 536 -39.60 -0.75 49.68
N ILE A 537 -40.87 -0.32 49.58
CA ILE A 537 -41.44 0.83 50.31
C ILE A 537 -41.49 0.61 51.84
N SER A 538 -41.43 -0.65 52.24
CA SER A 538 -41.33 -1.10 53.64
C SER A 538 -40.54 -2.42 53.66
N PRO A 539 -39.75 -2.72 54.72
CA PRO A 539 -38.99 -3.95 54.79
C PRO A 539 -39.86 -5.20 54.60
N LEU A 540 -39.48 -6.05 53.64
CA LEU A 540 -40.08 -7.35 53.37
C LEU A 540 -39.23 -8.45 54.02
N GLU A 541 -39.82 -9.59 54.36
CA GLU A 541 -39.03 -10.76 54.77
C GLU A 541 -38.52 -11.45 53.51
N PHE A 542 -37.22 -11.35 53.25
CA PHE A 542 -36.51 -12.01 52.16
C PHE A 542 -36.11 -13.41 52.61
N ASN A 543 -36.52 -14.41 51.83
CA ASN A 543 -36.18 -15.81 52.02
C ASN A 543 -35.55 -16.35 50.75
N LEU A 544 -34.25 -16.65 50.79
CA LEU A 544 -33.55 -17.43 49.77
C LEU A 544 -33.63 -18.91 50.16
N ILE A 545 -34.36 -19.67 49.36
CA ILE A 545 -34.47 -21.12 49.45
C ILE A 545 -33.56 -21.74 48.39
N ILE A 546 -32.67 -22.64 48.78
CA ILE A 546 -31.88 -23.46 47.87
C ILE A 546 -32.21 -24.94 48.14
N ASN A 547 -32.64 -25.69 47.12
CA ASN A 547 -32.98 -27.11 47.22
C ASN A 547 -33.91 -27.43 48.42
N ASP A 548 -35.05 -26.72 48.51
CA ASP A 548 -36.07 -26.82 49.56
C ASP A 548 -35.58 -26.47 51.00
N THR A 549 -34.40 -25.85 51.14
CA THR A 549 -33.82 -25.40 52.43
C THR A 549 -33.67 -23.88 52.46
N ASN A 550 -34.09 -23.21 53.54
CA ASN A 550 -33.83 -21.78 53.73
C ASN A 550 -32.34 -21.57 54.07
N GLU A 551 -31.62 -20.84 53.22
CA GLU A 551 -30.22 -20.45 53.46
C GLU A 551 -30.10 -19.03 54.01
N ILE A 552 -30.85 -18.07 53.45
CA ILE A 552 -30.94 -16.69 53.96
C ILE A 552 -32.39 -16.39 54.34
N THR A 553 -32.60 -15.89 55.55
CA THR A 553 -33.85 -15.26 56.02
C THR A 553 -33.49 -13.94 56.69
N ASP A 554 -33.84 -12.80 56.08
CA ASP A 554 -33.54 -11.45 56.61
C ASP A 554 -34.65 -10.44 56.23
N THR A 555 -34.58 -9.21 56.75
CA THR A 555 -35.49 -8.11 56.37
C THR A 555 -34.89 -7.23 55.28
N TRP A 556 -35.44 -7.31 54.08
CA TRP A 556 -34.92 -6.65 52.88
C TRP A 556 -35.66 -5.35 52.54
N SER A 557 -34.91 -4.29 52.20
CA SER A 557 -35.46 -2.97 51.86
C SER A 557 -35.03 -2.43 50.47
N GLY A 558 -34.23 -3.18 49.72
CA GLY A 558 -33.69 -2.80 48.40
C GLY A 558 -32.17 -2.91 48.29
N GLU A 559 -31.47 -3.01 49.42
CA GLU A 559 -30.02 -3.23 49.48
C GLU A 559 -29.56 -4.51 48.78
N ILE A 560 -28.29 -4.55 48.35
CA ILE A 560 -27.76 -5.69 47.62
C ILE A 560 -27.60 -6.89 48.56
N VAL A 561 -28.26 -8.00 48.22
CA VAL A 561 -28.08 -9.32 48.83
C VAL A 561 -27.24 -10.17 47.88
N GLU A 562 -26.18 -10.80 48.38
CA GLU A 562 -25.25 -11.61 47.59
C GLU A 562 -25.23 -13.05 48.11
N TYR A 563 -25.02 -14.02 47.21
CA TYR A 563 -24.79 -15.42 47.53
C TYR A 563 -23.64 -15.97 46.67
N ASP A 564 -22.60 -16.49 47.32
CA ASP A 564 -21.47 -17.14 46.64
C ASP A 564 -21.79 -18.60 46.33
N LEU A 565 -21.91 -18.91 45.04
CA LEU A 565 -22.19 -20.26 44.54
C LEU A 565 -21.08 -21.26 44.87
N ASN A 566 -19.85 -20.82 45.19
CA ASN A 566 -18.78 -21.71 45.65
C ASN A 566 -19.07 -22.36 47.02
N GLU A 567 -20.08 -21.92 47.77
CA GLU A 567 -20.55 -22.62 48.98
C GLU A 567 -21.35 -23.91 48.67
N LEU A 568 -21.79 -24.11 47.42
CA LEU A 568 -22.61 -25.24 47.01
C LEU A 568 -21.79 -26.40 46.44
N ILE A 569 -22.39 -27.59 46.48
CA ILE A 569 -21.86 -28.79 45.83
C ILE A 569 -22.19 -28.80 44.33
N ALA A 570 -21.55 -29.70 43.59
CA ALA A 570 -21.87 -29.90 42.18
C ALA A 570 -23.26 -30.51 41.98
N GLY A 571 -24.03 -29.96 41.04
CA GLY A 571 -25.39 -30.38 40.71
C GLY A 571 -26.18 -29.29 39.99
N ILE A 572 -27.48 -29.55 39.79
CA ILE A 572 -28.42 -28.51 39.35
C ILE A 572 -29.21 -28.07 40.59
N HIS A 573 -29.05 -26.81 40.98
CA HIS A 573 -29.57 -26.25 42.22
C HIS A 573 -30.84 -25.44 41.97
N ASN A 574 -31.90 -25.75 42.71
CA ASN A 574 -33.16 -25.02 42.66
C ASN A 574 -33.06 -23.79 43.58
N PHE A 575 -32.93 -22.61 43.00
CA PHE A 575 -33.01 -21.34 43.71
C PHE A 575 -34.46 -20.88 43.72
N THR A 576 -34.98 -20.50 44.88
CA THR A 576 -36.30 -19.88 45.02
C THR A 576 -36.22 -18.69 45.95
N VAL A 577 -36.47 -17.49 45.42
CA VAL A 577 -36.42 -16.23 46.15
C VAL A 577 -37.84 -15.81 46.46
N GLN A 578 -38.14 -15.69 47.75
CA GLN A 578 -39.45 -15.28 48.25
C GLN A 578 -39.35 -13.97 49.02
N LEU A 579 -40.27 -13.04 48.75
CA LEU A 579 -40.46 -11.84 49.56
C LEU A 579 -41.86 -11.93 50.21
N TYR A 580 -41.93 -11.74 51.53
CA TYR A 580 -43.19 -11.70 52.28
C TYR A 580 -43.47 -10.32 52.86
N ASN A 581 -44.72 -9.87 52.75
CA ASN A 581 -45.27 -8.76 53.51
C ASN A 581 -46.04 -9.33 54.71
N GLY A 582 -45.35 -9.48 55.85
CA GLY A 582 -45.90 -10.07 57.08
C GLY A 582 -46.19 -11.57 56.96
N THR A 583 -47.39 -11.94 56.46
CA THR A 583 -47.75 -13.35 56.18
C THR A 583 -48.22 -13.57 54.75
N GLU A 584 -48.12 -12.55 53.89
CA GLU A 584 -48.52 -12.60 52.48
C GLU A 584 -47.28 -12.72 51.60
N LEU A 585 -47.19 -13.79 50.81
CA LEU A 585 -46.12 -14.00 49.83
C LEU A 585 -46.37 -13.05 48.64
N VAL A 586 -45.51 -12.04 48.48
CA VAL A 586 -45.67 -11.00 47.44
C VAL A 586 -44.76 -11.20 46.23
N PHE A 587 -43.64 -11.91 46.39
CA PHE A 587 -42.75 -12.33 45.29
C PHE A 587 -42.36 -13.80 45.46
N ASN A 588 -42.26 -14.52 44.35
CA ASN A 588 -41.71 -15.88 44.30
C ASN A 588 -41.10 -16.13 42.90
N GLU A 589 -39.80 -15.90 42.73
CA GLU A 589 -39.04 -16.39 41.57
C GLU A 589 -38.49 -17.78 41.91
N THR A 590 -38.59 -18.72 40.96
CA THR A 590 -37.90 -20.02 41.03
C THR A 590 -37.06 -20.18 39.76
N PHE A 591 -35.76 -20.39 39.91
CA PHE A 591 -34.82 -20.56 38.80
C PHE A 591 -33.76 -21.63 39.14
N TRP A 592 -33.02 -22.06 38.13
CA TRP A 592 -32.00 -23.11 38.28
C TRP A 592 -30.61 -22.55 38.02
N VAL A 593 -29.64 -23.02 38.81
CA VAL A 593 -28.21 -22.79 38.59
C VAL A 593 -27.54 -24.14 38.40
N THR A 594 -26.75 -24.30 37.34
CA THR A 594 -25.96 -25.52 37.10
C THR A 594 -24.54 -25.31 37.62
N ILE A 595 -24.17 -26.02 38.68
CA ILE A 595 -22.83 -26.00 39.23
C ILE A 595 -22.13 -27.28 38.80
N PHE A 596 -21.18 -27.15 37.87
CA PHE A 596 -20.36 -28.24 37.40
C PHE A 596 -19.33 -28.62 38.48
N PRO A 597 -19.06 -29.93 38.68
CA PRO A 597 -17.96 -30.35 39.56
C PRO A 597 -16.65 -29.90 38.96
N TYR A 598 -15.70 -29.47 39.80
CA TYR A 598 -14.32 -29.23 39.36
C TYR A 598 -13.79 -30.46 38.60
N SER A 599 -13.49 -30.27 37.31
CA SER A 599 -13.24 -31.32 36.33
C SER A 599 -12.28 -30.77 35.28
N PRO A 600 -10.96 -31.03 35.37
CA PRO A 600 -10.01 -30.46 34.42
C PRO A 600 -10.19 -31.04 33.00
N PRO A 601 -9.99 -30.23 31.94
CA PRO A 601 -10.17 -30.60 30.53
C PRO A 601 -9.54 -31.94 30.10
N VAL A 602 -10.32 -32.73 29.35
CA VAL A 602 -9.95 -34.10 28.97
C VAL A 602 -9.76 -34.22 27.46
N PHE A 603 -8.61 -34.76 27.04
CA PHE A 603 -8.42 -35.28 25.68
C PHE A 603 -9.01 -36.70 25.57
N ASN A 604 -10.14 -36.83 24.88
CA ASN A 604 -10.76 -38.13 24.54
C ASN A 604 -9.92 -38.89 23.49
N SER A 605 -9.40 -38.16 22.51
CA SER A 605 -8.37 -38.62 21.60
C SER A 605 -7.47 -37.47 21.18
N PHE A 606 -6.23 -37.79 20.89
CA PHE A 606 -5.21 -36.88 20.37
C PHE A 606 -4.38 -37.68 19.34
N PRO A 607 -3.74 -37.03 18.35
CA PRO A 607 -2.94 -37.75 17.39
C PRO A 607 -1.71 -38.32 18.09
N SER A 608 -1.38 -39.58 17.80
CA SER A 608 -0.11 -40.15 18.22
C SER A 608 1.04 -39.48 17.47
N ASP A 609 2.24 -39.56 18.05
CA ASP A 609 3.48 -39.24 17.34
C ASP A 609 3.52 -40.03 16.01
N GLN A 610 3.98 -39.37 14.95
CA GLN A 610 3.90 -39.86 13.58
C GLN A 610 5.17 -39.48 12.81
N SER A 611 5.48 -40.25 11.76
CA SER A 611 6.43 -39.85 10.73
C SER A 611 5.72 -39.78 9.39
N ILE A 612 6.06 -38.76 8.61
CA ILE A 612 5.58 -38.51 7.24
C ILE A 612 6.78 -38.25 6.34
N THR A 613 6.65 -38.43 5.03
CA THR A 613 7.68 -37.96 4.09
C THR A 613 7.59 -36.44 3.96
N TRP A 614 8.70 -35.77 3.66
CA TRP A 614 8.67 -34.37 3.25
C TRP A 614 7.68 -34.16 2.09
N ASN A 615 6.86 -33.11 2.17
CA ASN A 615 5.74 -32.82 1.27
C ASN A 615 4.57 -33.84 1.24
N ASP A 616 4.47 -34.77 2.20
CA ASP A 616 3.23 -35.51 2.44
C ASP A 616 2.18 -34.63 3.15
N TYR A 617 0.91 -34.78 2.75
CA TYR A 617 -0.21 -34.12 3.43
C TYR A 617 -0.56 -34.82 4.76
N LEU A 618 -0.57 -34.06 5.86
CA LEU A 618 -0.94 -34.54 7.19
C LEU A 618 -2.02 -33.65 7.83
N MET A 619 -3.07 -34.29 8.36
CA MET A 619 -4.07 -33.66 9.22
C MET A 619 -4.00 -34.24 10.62
N LEU A 620 -3.88 -33.37 11.62
CA LEU A 620 -3.87 -33.69 13.04
C LEU A 620 -5.24 -33.37 13.65
N SER A 621 -5.77 -34.28 14.45
CA SER A 621 -7.13 -34.17 15.02
C SER A 621 -7.13 -34.52 16.51
N TRP A 622 -7.64 -33.61 17.34
CA TRP A 622 -7.84 -33.79 18.77
C TRP A 622 -9.34 -33.75 19.08
N ASN A 623 -9.84 -34.76 19.79
CA ASN A 623 -11.17 -34.74 20.39
C ASN A 623 -11.00 -34.43 21.88
N VAL A 624 -11.58 -33.30 22.31
CA VAL A 624 -11.51 -32.82 23.69
C VAL A 624 -12.91 -32.71 24.26
N SER A 625 -13.06 -32.85 25.57
CA SER A 625 -14.31 -32.63 26.28
C SER A 625 -14.05 -31.99 27.62
N ASP A 626 -14.91 -31.04 27.95
CA ASP A 626 -15.00 -30.42 29.25
C ASP A 626 -16.44 -29.94 29.47
N SER A 627 -16.88 -29.74 30.72
CA SER A 627 -18.18 -29.12 31.02
C SER A 627 -18.19 -27.61 30.75
N THR A 628 -17.02 -27.00 30.81
CA THR A 628 -16.77 -25.58 31.02
C THR A 628 -15.56 -25.12 30.19
N LEU A 629 -15.36 -25.75 29.02
CA LEU A 629 -14.35 -25.44 28.02
C LEU A 629 -14.40 -23.94 27.64
N TYR A 630 -13.32 -23.21 27.91
CA TYR A 630 -13.24 -21.77 27.70
C TYR A 630 -12.40 -21.41 26.47
N LYS A 631 -11.20 -21.99 26.33
CA LYS A 631 -10.27 -21.69 25.25
C LYS A 631 -9.46 -22.92 24.80
N ILE A 632 -9.13 -22.94 23.51
CA ILE A 632 -8.14 -23.85 22.91
C ILE A 632 -7.04 -23.01 22.24
N GLU A 633 -5.78 -23.36 22.50
CA GLU A 633 -4.59 -22.79 21.87
C GLU A 633 -3.79 -23.91 21.19
N LEU A 634 -3.29 -23.66 19.98
CA LEU A 634 -2.40 -24.56 19.24
C LEU A 634 -1.03 -23.91 19.10
N TYR A 635 0.01 -24.60 19.54
CA TYR A 635 1.39 -24.20 19.39
C TYR A 635 2.11 -25.11 18.39
N PHE A 636 2.83 -24.50 17.45
CA PHE A 636 3.76 -25.17 16.54
C PHE A 636 5.19 -24.79 16.93
N ASP A 637 6.00 -25.78 17.32
CA ASP A 637 7.35 -25.59 17.88
C ASP A 637 7.46 -24.54 19.00
N GLY A 638 6.40 -24.43 19.81
CA GLY A 638 6.32 -23.49 20.93
C GLY A 638 5.85 -22.08 20.56
N THR A 639 5.61 -21.80 19.28
CA THR A 639 4.99 -20.55 18.80
C THR A 639 3.48 -20.73 18.66
N LEU A 640 2.67 -19.78 19.12
CA LEU A 640 1.21 -19.84 18.98
C LEU A 640 0.83 -19.74 17.50
N ALA A 641 0.16 -20.76 16.97
CA ALA A 641 -0.23 -20.90 15.57
C ALA A 641 -1.74 -20.73 15.34
N ARG A 642 -2.59 -21.00 16.35
CA ARG A 642 -4.04 -20.79 16.28
C ARG A 642 -4.66 -20.72 17.68
N GLN A 643 -5.73 -19.93 17.85
CA GLN A 643 -6.55 -19.88 19.07
C GLN A 643 -8.04 -20.03 18.70
N ILE A 644 -8.86 -20.55 19.62
CA ILE A 644 -10.33 -20.53 19.57
C ILE A 644 -10.86 -20.30 21.00
N ASP A 645 -11.70 -19.29 21.17
CA ASP A 645 -12.40 -18.97 22.42
C ASP A 645 -13.89 -19.33 22.35
N PHE A 646 -14.48 -19.77 23.46
CA PHE A 646 -15.85 -20.29 23.52
C PHE A 646 -16.73 -19.49 24.48
N SER A 647 -17.64 -18.67 23.93
CA SER A 647 -18.70 -18.01 24.71
C SER A 647 -19.71 -19.02 25.29
N ILE A 648 -20.04 -20.06 24.52
CA ILE A 648 -20.91 -21.18 24.90
C ILE A 648 -20.12 -22.49 24.73
N PRO A 649 -19.71 -23.17 25.83
CA PRO A 649 -18.89 -24.37 25.77
C PRO A 649 -19.60 -25.56 25.08
N PRO A 650 -18.99 -26.19 24.07
CA PRO A 650 -19.42 -27.51 23.60
C PRO A 650 -18.89 -28.61 24.54
N LEU A 651 -19.78 -29.49 25.02
CA LEU A 651 -19.41 -30.63 25.89
C LEU A 651 -18.31 -31.55 25.28
N SER A 652 -18.17 -31.55 23.96
CA SER A 652 -16.98 -32.08 23.29
C SER A 652 -16.72 -31.33 21.98
N TYR A 653 -15.46 -31.02 21.70
CA TYR A 653 -15.01 -30.35 20.50
C TYR A 653 -14.01 -31.23 19.74
N VAL A 654 -14.00 -31.13 18.40
CA VAL A 654 -12.98 -31.74 17.55
C VAL A 654 -12.20 -30.60 16.91
N PHE A 655 -10.91 -30.50 17.26
CA PHE A 655 -10.00 -29.53 16.71
C PHE A 655 -9.15 -30.21 15.64
N ASP A 656 -9.27 -29.76 14.39
CA ASP A 656 -8.48 -30.24 13.27
C ASP A 656 -7.46 -29.16 12.83
N TYR A 657 -6.24 -29.61 12.52
CA TYR A 657 -5.13 -28.80 12.02
C TYR A 657 -4.48 -29.49 10.82
N VAL A 658 -4.26 -28.74 9.74
CA VAL A 658 -3.40 -29.20 8.64
C VAL A 658 -1.97 -28.88 9.03
N PHE A 659 -1.09 -29.89 9.02
CA PHE A 659 0.32 -29.70 9.30
C PHE A 659 0.97 -28.89 8.16
N PRO A 660 1.76 -27.84 8.45
CA PRO A 660 2.36 -27.00 7.41
C PRO A 660 3.41 -27.76 6.60
N LEU A 661 3.65 -27.33 5.36
CA LEU A 661 4.84 -27.75 4.62
C LEU A 661 6.07 -27.20 5.34
N VAL A 662 6.88 -28.09 5.90
CA VAL A 662 8.12 -27.75 6.60
C VAL A 662 9.22 -28.74 6.27
N ASP A 663 10.44 -28.28 6.52
CA ASP A 663 11.71 -28.98 6.37
C ASP A 663 11.75 -30.37 7.03
N GLU A 664 12.59 -31.29 6.53
CA GLU A 664 12.94 -32.52 7.25
C GLU A 664 13.44 -32.22 8.67
N GLY A 665 12.85 -32.88 9.68
CA GLY A 665 13.06 -32.54 11.08
C GLY A 665 12.10 -33.22 12.04
N ASN A 666 12.23 -32.90 13.33
CA ASN A 666 11.35 -33.38 14.40
C ASN A 666 10.62 -32.19 15.03
N TYR A 667 9.37 -31.99 14.62
CA TYR A 667 8.52 -30.89 15.08
C TYR A 667 7.61 -31.35 16.21
N ASN A 668 7.19 -30.39 17.04
CA ASN A 668 6.21 -30.63 18.08
C ASN A 668 4.99 -29.73 17.89
N VAL A 669 3.81 -30.37 17.84
CA VAL A 669 2.51 -29.69 17.76
C VAL A 669 1.80 -29.89 19.09
N THR A 670 1.61 -28.81 19.84
CA THR A 670 1.03 -28.85 21.19
C THR A 670 -0.33 -28.15 21.20
N LEU A 671 -1.40 -28.92 21.42
CA LEU A 671 -2.70 -28.33 21.76
C LEU A 671 -2.78 -28.13 23.27
N LEU A 672 -3.06 -26.91 23.72
CA LEU A 672 -3.38 -26.52 25.08
C LEU A 672 -4.88 -26.25 25.16
N ILE A 673 -5.57 -26.83 26.13
CA ILE A 673 -7.01 -26.63 26.37
C ILE A 673 -7.22 -26.12 27.79
N ILE A 674 -8.14 -25.16 27.93
CA ILE A 674 -8.31 -24.31 29.13
C ILE A 674 -9.80 -24.23 29.48
N ASP A 675 -10.14 -24.44 30.75
CA ASP A 675 -11.51 -24.30 31.30
C ASP A 675 -11.76 -22.89 31.88
N ARG A 676 -13.01 -22.61 32.28
CA ARG A 676 -13.41 -21.32 32.89
C ARG A 676 -12.75 -21.04 34.25
N THR A 677 -12.24 -22.05 34.97
CA THR A 677 -11.45 -21.86 36.21
C THR A 677 -9.99 -21.49 35.93
N LEU A 678 -9.58 -21.43 34.65
CA LEU A 678 -8.19 -21.36 34.17
C LEU A 678 -7.37 -22.63 34.50
N GLY A 679 -8.04 -23.72 34.87
CA GLY A 679 -7.47 -25.05 34.78
C GLY A 679 -7.14 -25.37 33.33
N SER A 680 -6.07 -26.16 33.11
CA SER A 680 -5.59 -26.40 31.76
C SER A 680 -4.78 -27.69 31.64
N VAL A 681 -4.85 -28.28 30.45
CA VAL A 681 -4.16 -29.52 30.08
C VAL A 681 -3.61 -29.37 28.67
N LEU A 682 -2.40 -29.87 28.42
CA LEU A 682 -1.78 -29.84 27.09
C LEU A 682 -1.45 -31.23 26.56
N LYS A 683 -1.46 -31.36 25.23
CA LYS A 683 -1.01 -32.53 24.49
C LYS A 683 -0.12 -32.14 23.32
N THR A 684 1.17 -32.41 23.50
CA THR A 684 2.17 -32.45 22.44
C THR A 684 2.07 -33.75 21.65
N THR A 685 2.15 -33.64 20.34
CA THR A 685 2.34 -34.71 19.36
C THR A 685 3.60 -34.40 18.56
N TRP A 686 4.51 -35.36 18.42
CA TRP A 686 5.75 -35.22 17.66
C TRP A 686 5.60 -35.71 16.22
N ILE A 687 6.03 -34.89 15.26
CA ILE A 687 6.00 -35.19 13.83
C ILE A 687 7.44 -35.25 13.30
N GLU A 688 7.86 -36.45 12.90
CA GLU A 688 9.15 -36.71 12.25
C GLU A 688 8.96 -36.61 10.72
N VAL A 689 9.30 -35.45 10.15
CA VAL A 689 9.33 -35.25 8.70
C VAL A 689 10.59 -35.90 8.15
N ALA A 690 10.41 -37.09 7.58
CA ALA A 690 11.47 -37.91 7.01
C ALA A 690 11.84 -37.46 5.58
N PRO A 691 13.11 -37.59 5.17
CA PRO A 691 13.54 -37.24 3.83
C PRO A 691 12.87 -38.09 2.74
N PRO A 692 12.64 -37.51 1.54
CA PRO A 692 12.11 -38.24 0.41
C PRO A 692 13.13 -39.21 -0.19
N SER A 693 12.64 -40.34 -0.70
CA SER A 693 13.41 -41.37 -1.41
C SER A 693 12.63 -41.76 -2.69
N PRO A 694 13.12 -41.41 -3.90
CA PRO A 694 14.35 -40.68 -4.19
C PRO A 694 14.33 -39.23 -3.66
N PRO A 695 15.50 -38.57 -3.52
CA PRO A 695 15.61 -37.17 -3.16
C PRO A 695 14.85 -36.26 -4.13
N ILE A 696 14.40 -35.09 -3.69
CA ILE A 696 13.68 -34.11 -4.51
C ILE A 696 14.52 -32.84 -4.62
N ILE A 697 14.75 -32.38 -5.85
CA ILE A 697 15.35 -31.06 -6.11
C ILE A 697 14.19 -30.06 -6.18
N SER A 698 14.05 -29.21 -5.17
CA SER A 698 12.98 -28.20 -5.05
C SER A 698 13.33 -26.92 -5.82
N GLN A 699 14.59 -26.48 -5.74
CA GLN A 699 15.10 -25.28 -6.40
C GLN A 699 16.33 -25.60 -7.27
N PHE A 700 16.50 -24.82 -8.34
CA PHE A 700 17.63 -24.88 -9.26
C PHE A 700 17.99 -23.46 -9.74
N PRO A 701 19.21 -23.23 -10.28
CA PRO A 701 19.61 -21.92 -10.80
C PRO A 701 18.68 -21.46 -11.92
N MET A 702 18.17 -20.23 -11.81
CA MET A 702 17.26 -19.65 -12.81
C MET A 702 17.98 -18.96 -13.97
N ASN A 703 19.23 -18.51 -13.76
CA ASN A 703 19.99 -17.76 -14.75
C ASN A 703 20.53 -18.69 -15.86
N ASP A 704 20.06 -18.48 -17.08
CA ASP A 704 20.59 -19.09 -18.31
C ASP A 704 21.72 -18.25 -18.94
N PHE A 705 21.87 -16.98 -18.55
CA PHE A 705 23.00 -16.11 -18.89
C PHE A 705 23.84 -15.72 -17.67
N VAL A 706 25.16 -15.65 -17.86
CA VAL A 706 26.15 -15.25 -16.86
C VAL A 706 27.22 -14.37 -17.53
N GLN A 707 27.41 -13.15 -17.03
CA GLN A 707 28.45 -12.24 -17.52
C GLN A 707 29.82 -12.65 -16.99
N TRP A 708 30.78 -12.88 -17.89
CA TRP A 708 32.16 -13.22 -17.53
C TRP A 708 32.83 -12.07 -16.77
N GLY A 709 33.54 -12.40 -15.69
CA GLY A 709 34.31 -11.44 -14.88
C GLY A 709 33.51 -10.66 -13.81
N HIS A 710 32.18 -10.77 -13.78
CA HIS A 710 31.35 -9.95 -12.89
C HIS A 710 30.95 -10.67 -11.58
N GLN A 711 31.54 -10.22 -10.47
CA GLN A 711 31.23 -10.58 -9.08
C GLN A 711 31.30 -12.10 -8.74
N ASN A 712 30.90 -12.45 -7.51
CA ASN A 712 30.86 -13.82 -7.00
C ASN A 712 29.59 -14.54 -7.53
N THR A 713 29.67 -15.12 -8.73
CA THR A 713 28.58 -15.97 -9.23
C THR A 713 28.58 -17.32 -8.52
N SER A 714 27.41 -17.75 -8.00
CA SER A 714 27.20 -19.10 -7.50
C SER A 714 25.90 -19.74 -8.01
N PHE A 715 25.97 -21.04 -8.24
CA PHE A 715 24.86 -21.86 -8.72
C PHE A 715 24.29 -22.65 -7.54
N ILE A 716 23.06 -22.32 -7.16
CA ILE A 716 22.37 -22.87 -5.99
C ILE A 716 21.27 -23.85 -6.42
N TRP A 717 21.31 -25.05 -5.85
CA TRP A 717 20.20 -26.00 -5.85
C TRP A 717 19.76 -26.27 -4.41
N GLU A 718 18.45 -26.36 -4.19
CA GLU A 718 17.88 -26.89 -2.95
C GLU A 718 17.42 -28.32 -3.18
N VAL A 719 17.79 -29.21 -2.25
CA VAL A 719 17.54 -30.65 -2.34
C VAL A 719 17.07 -31.20 -1.00
N HIS A 720 15.87 -31.76 -0.99
CA HIS A 720 15.31 -32.54 0.10
C HIS A 720 15.69 -34.01 -0.08
N GLY A 721 16.19 -34.66 0.96
CA GLY A 721 16.78 -35.99 0.88
C GLY A 721 17.60 -36.40 2.11
N GLU A 722 18.03 -37.66 2.17
CA GLU A 722 18.85 -38.16 3.28
C GLU A 722 20.16 -37.38 3.37
N SER A 723 20.63 -37.02 4.57
CA SER A 723 21.89 -36.25 4.73
C SER A 723 23.15 -37.00 4.29
N ASP A 724 23.04 -38.31 4.08
CA ASP A 724 24.08 -39.18 3.54
C ASP A 724 23.93 -39.42 2.01
N SER A 725 22.95 -38.78 1.35
CA SER A 725 22.76 -38.85 -0.11
C SER A 725 23.99 -38.34 -0.84
N SER A 726 24.47 -39.07 -1.85
CA SER A 726 25.58 -38.64 -2.68
C SER A 726 25.10 -37.80 -3.85
N TRP A 727 25.76 -36.67 -4.11
CA TRP A 727 25.44 -35.82 -5.27
C TRP A 727 26.64 -35.69 -6.20
N LYS A 728 26.35 -35.49 -7.49
CA LYS A 728 27.32 -35.37 -8.58
C LYS A 728 26.82 -34.28 -9.53
N LEU A 729 27.57 -33.20 -9.69
CA LEU A 729 27.33 -32.18 -10.71
C LEU A 729 28.23 -32.47 -11.91
N LEU A 730 27.61 -32.69 -13.06
CA LEU A 730 28.29 -32.85 -14.34
C LEU A 730 28.29 -31.50 -15.08
N LYS A 731 29.46 -31.04 -15.51
CA LYS A 731 29.67 -29.91 -16.42
C LYS A 731 30.04 -30.47 -17.79
N ASN A 732 29.20 -30.26 -18.80
CA ASN A 732 29.40 -30.77 -20.18
C ASN A 732 29.73 -32.28 -20.21
N GLU A 733 28.79 -33.09 -19.69
CA GLU A 733 28.86 -34.56 -19.56
C GLU A 733 30.00 -35.11 -18.66
N SER A 734 30.89 -34.25 -18.15
CA SER A 734 32.02 -34.62 -17.28
C SER A 734 31.73 -34.29 -15.82
N ILE A 735 32.09 -35.16 -14.88
CA ILE A 735 31.93 -34.85 -13.44
C ILE A 735 32.84 -33.68 -13.08
N TYR A 736 32.25 -32.57 -12.63
CA TYR A 736 32.95 -31.36 -12.19
C TYR A 736 33.06 -31.32 -10.66
N ALA A 737 31.92 -31.49 -9.97
CA ALA A 737 31.87 -31.54 -8.52
C ALA A 737 31.08 -32.76 -8.04
N SER A 738 31.37 -33.25 -6.83
CA SER A 738 30.60 -34.31 -6.19
C SER A 738 30.80 -34.28 -4.69
N GLY A 739 29.76 -34.60 -3.94
CA GLY A 739 29.80 -34.59 -2.48
C GLY A 739 28.72 -35.45 -1.84
N VAL A 740 28.42 -35.12 -0.59
CA VAL A 740 27.34 -35.69 0.21
C VAL A 740 26.43 -34.53 0.64
N LEU A 741 25.13 -34.78 0.80
CA LEU A 741 24.12 -33.76 1.12
C LEU A 741 24.17 -33.34 2.62
N SER A 742 25.27 -32.72 3.03
CA SER A 742 25.48 -32.24 4.42
C SER A 742 24.45 -31.20 4.89
N ASN A 743 23.81 -30.54 3.92
CA ASN A 743 22.83 -29.48 4.01
C ASN A 743 22.06 -29.48 2.69
N LYS A 744 20.82 -28.99 2.69
CA LYS A 744 19.92 -29.05 1.52
C LYS A 744 20.38 -28.20 0.35
N ILE A 745 21.11 -27.12 0.67
CA ILE A 745 21.71 -26.22 -0.30
C ILE A 745 23.01 -26.82 -0.85
N ILE A 746 22.99 -27.20 -2.12
CA ILE A 746 24.19 -27.45 -2.92
C ILE A 746 24.52 -26.15 -3.65
N GLU A 747 25.57 -25.46 -3.20
CA GLU A 747 26.10 -24.25 -3.82
C GLU A 747 27.42 -24.54 -4.53
N ILE A 748 27.57 -24.01 -5.74
CA ILE A 748 28.77 -24.14 -6.57
C ILE A 748 29.16 -22.75 -7.10
N SER A 749 30.21 -22.16 -6.52
CA SER A 749 30.70 -20.84 -6.90
C SER A 749 31.77 -20.89 -8.00
N ILE A 750 31.85 -19.81 -8.79
CA ILE A 750 33.00 -19.51 -9.64
C ILE A 750 34.02 -18.76 -8.78
N GLU A 751 35.10 -19.44 -8.35
CA GLU A 751 36.12 -18.86 -7.46
C GLU A 751 37.13 -17.95 -8.19
N ASP A 752 37.37 -18.20 -9.49
CA ASP A 752 38.23 -17.40 -10.36
C ASP A 752 37.68 -17.41 -11.79
N TRP A 753 37.48 -16.22 -12.37
CA TRP A 753 36.99 -16.04 -13.75
C TRP A 753 38.08 -16.29 -14.81
N TYR A 754 39.35 -16.23 -14.42
CA TYR A 754 40.49 -16.42 -15.31
C TYR A 754 40.90 -17.90 -15.40
N ASP A 755 40.19 -18.82 -14.71
CA ASP A 755 40.30 -20.26 -14.94
C ASP A 755 39.58 -20.66 -16.24
N ILE A 756 40.31 -21.37 -17.10
CA ILE A 756 39.83 -21.95 -18.36
C ILE A 756 38.65 -22.92 -18.17
N GLU A 757 38.42 -23.41 -16.94
CA GLU A 757 37.25 -24.20 -16.55
C GLU A 757 35.90 -23.45 -16.69
N TRP A 758 35.87 -22.12 -16.64
CA TRP A 758 34.66 -21.27 -16.75
C TRP A 758 34.82 -20.12 -17.77
N TYR A 759 35.56 -20.40 -18.84
CA TYR A 759 35.76 -19.55 -20.00
C TYR A 759 34.45 -19.29 -20.79
N LEU A 760 34.51 -18.48 -21.86
CA LEU A 760 33.32 -18.13 -22.65
C LEU A 760 32.72 -19.37 -23.36
N GLY A 761 31.41 -19.56 -23.24
CA GLY A 761 30.68 -20.67 -23.86
C GLY A 761 29.41 -21.09 -23.12
N THR A 762 28.67 -22.04 -23.70
CA THR A 762 27.49 -22.65 -23.06
C THR A 762 27.86 -23.92 -22.31
N TYR A 763 27.40 -24.00 -21.07
CA TYR A 763 27.61 -25.10 -20.14
C TYR A 763 26.29 -25.83 -19.84
N ASN A 764 26.27 -27.14 -20.07
CA ASN A 764 25.26 -28.04 -19.52
C ASN A 764 25.67 -28.44 -18.10
N LEU A 765 24.89 -28.02 -17.11
CA LEU A 765 25.06 -28.38 -15.70
C LEU A 765 23.96 -29.38 -15.30
N THR A 766 24.33 -30.64 -15.17
CA THR A 766 23.43 -31.73 -14.76
C THR A 766 23.73 -32.16 -13.33
N LEU A 767 22.86 -31.81 -12.38
CA LEU A 767 22.92 -32.28 -11.00
C LEU A 767 22.21 -33.63 -10.86
N SER A 768 22.92 -34.64 -10.36
CA SER A 768 22.40 -35.97 -10.05
C SER A 768 22.56 -36.26 -8.56
N VAL A 769 21.46 -36.52 -7.85
CA VAL A 769 21.45 -36.86 -6.41
C VAL A 769 20.93 -38.27 -6.21
N GLU A 770 21.64 -39.07 -5.44
CA GLU A 770 21.45 -40.52 -5.25
C GLU A 770 21.39 -40.84 -3.75
N ASP A 771 20.25 -41.36 -3.26
CA ASP A 771 20.05 -41.72 -1.85
C ASP A 771 20.86 -42.97 -1.43
N THR A 772 20.85 -43.31 -0.13
CA THR A 772 21.62 -44.46 0.36
C THR A 772 21.08 -45.83 -0.10
N TYR A 773 19.91 -45.86 -0.74
CA TYR A 773 19.30 -47.03 -1.36
C TYR A 773 19.62 -47.15 -2.87
N GLY A 774 20.17 -46.11 -3.48
CA GLY A 774 20.53 -46.06 -4.91
C GLY A 774 19.39 -45.58 -5.83
N ASN A 775 18.38 -44.88 -5.30
CA ASN A 775 17.40 -44.18 -6.14
C ASN A 775 17.94 -42.79 -6.48
N THR A 776 17.75 -42.35 -7.73
CA THR A 776 18.40 -41.13 -8.25
C THR A 776 17.38 -40.14 -8.81
N THR A 777 17.54 -38.86 -8.46
CA THR A 777 16.87 -37.71 -9.08
C THR A 777 17.91 -36.88 -9.83
N ILE A 778 17.51 -36.33 -10.98
CA ILE A 778 18.38 -35.58 -11.89
C ILE A 778 17.68 -34.29 -12.33
N SER A 779 18.39 -33.18 -12.27
CA SER A 779 18.02 -31.91 -12.90
C SER A 779 19.12 -31.46 -13.86
N THR A 780 18.76 -30.72 -14.91
CA THR A 780 19.70 -30.19 -15.90
C THR A 780 19.33 -28.76 -16.23
N VAL A 781 20.29 -27.84 -16.08
CA VAL A 781 20.20 -26.44 -16.51
C VAL A 781 21.28 -26.14 -17.56
N PHE A 782 21.04 -25.15 -18.41
CA PHE A 782 21.99 -24.67 -19.40
C PHE A 782 22.34 -23.22 -19.10
N ILE A 783 23.63 -22.88 -19.13
CA ILE A 783 24.12 -21.55 -18.75
C ILE A 783 25.13 -21.07 -19.81
N LYS A 784 24.89 -19.93 -20.46
CA LYS A 784 25.83 -19.23 -21.36
C LYS A 784 26.67 -18.26 -20.54
N ILE A 785 27.95 -18.57 -20.36
CA ILE A 785 28.96 -17.60 -19.92
C ILE A 785 29.43 -16.83 -21.15
N ALA A 786 29.36 -15.51 -21.14
CA ALA A 786 29.93 -14.69 -22.20
C ALA A 786 30.32 -13.28 -21.71
N ILE A 787 31.08 -12.56 -22.52
CA ILE A 787 31.22 -11.11 -22.36
C ILE A 787 29.98 -10.47 -22.96
N ALA A 788 29.15 -9.88 -22.11
CA ALA A 788 28.12 -8.95 -22.54
C ALA A 788 28.82 -7.61 -22.87
N GLY A 789 28.48 -6.97 -23.99
CA GLY A 789 28.94 -5.60 -24.29
C GLY A 789 28.39 -4.57 -23.29
N ASP A 790 28.69 -3.29 -23.47
CA ASP A 790 27.98 -2.24 -22.73
C ASP A 790 26.50 -2.19 -23.18
N PRO A 791 25.50 -2.43 -22.31
CA PRO A 791 24.09 -2.25 -22.68
C PRO A 791 23.69 -0.78 -22.78
N TYR A 792 24.59 0.16 -22.46
CA TYR A 792 24.32 1.58 -22.41
C TYR A 792 24.96 2.33 -23.59
N VAL A 793 24.63 3.63 -23.73
CA VAL A 793 25.17 4.48 -24.78
C VAL A 793 26.63 4.82 -24.51
N ASN A 794 27.50 4.63 -25.50
CA ASN A 794 28.91 5.04 -25.47
C ASN A 794 29.16 6.52 -25.80
N ALA A 795 28.38 7.14 -26.70
CA ALA A 795 28.67 8.49 -27.20
C ALA A 795 27.48 9.24 -27.83
N ILE A 796 27.56 10.57 -27.89
CA ILE A 796 26.66 11.41 -28.69
C ILE A 796 27.25 11.65 -30.07
N ILE A 797 26.43 11.52 -31.11
CA ILE A 797 26.75 11.98 -32.46
C ILE A 797 26.36 13.46 -32.60
N GLU A 798 27.23 14.34 -32.09
CA GLU A 798 27.11 15.82 -32.17
C GLU A 798 26.71 16.33 -33.56
N ILE A 799 27.27 15.74 -34.64
CA ILE A 799 27.00 16.15 -36.02
C ILE A 799 25.63 15.74 -36.56
N ALA A 800 24.93 14.85 -35.85
CA ALA A 800 23.60 14.34 -36.15
C ALA A 800 22.61 14.62 -35.00
N SER A 801 22.89 15.65 -34.19
CA SER A 801 22.09 16.06 -33.05
C SER A 801 21.85 17.58 -33.12
N LEU A 802 20.72 18.07 -32.58
CA LEU A 802 20.30 19.45 -32.70
C LEU A 802 19.37 19.86 -31.55
N PHE A 803 19.56 21.06 -30.99
CA PHE A 803 18.75 21.61 -29.89
C PHE A 803 18.63 20.69 -28.67
N TYR A 804 19.80 20.33 -28.11
CA TYR A 804 19.92 19.69 -26.80
C TYR A 804 20.94 20.42 -25.92
N TYR A 805 20.92 20.10 -24.62
CA TYR A 805 21.83 20.61 -23.60
C TYR A 805 22.23 19.46 -22.65
N ASN A 806 23.43 19.51 -22.07
CA ASN A 806 24.01 18.42 -21.25
C ASN A 806 23.94 17.03 -21.93
N GLY A 807 24.23 16.92 -23.23
CA GLY A 807 24.09 15.65 -23.97
C GLY A 807 24.92 14.47 -23.43
N GLU A 808 26.00 14.75 -22.69
CA GLU A 808 26.85 13.72 -22.05
C GLU A 808 26.12 13.02 -20.89
N ASN A 809 25.07 13.64 -20.35
CA ASN A 809 24.14 13.09 -19.35
C ASN A 809 23.10 12.15 -20.02
N ALA A 810 23.54 11.35 -20.99
CA ALA A 810 22.77 10.34 -21.72
C ALA A 810 23.71 9.20 -22.21
N ILE A 811 24.85 9.05 -21.52
CA ILE A 811 25.95 8.12 -21.82
C ILE A 811 26.17 7.28 -20.56
N GLY A 812 26.28 5.95 -20.72
CA GLY A 812 26.42 5.01 -19.62
C GLY A 812 25.11 4.70 -18.89
N ALA A 813 25.24 4.04 -17.73
CA ALA A 813 24.12 3.58 -16.92
C ALA A 813 23.24 4.74 -16.41
N PRO A 814 21.93 4.52 -16.17
CA PRO A 814 21.07 5.52 -15.54
C PRO A 814 21.65 5.99 -14.19
N ASP A 815 21.91 7.28 -14.07
CA ASP A 815 22.45 7.90 -12.84
C ASP A 815 21.60 9.07 -12.30
N GLY A 816 20.57 9.46 -13.06
CA GLY A 816 19.60 10.51 -12.71
C GLY A 816 19.97 11.90 -13.22
N GLU A 817 21.16 12.11 -13.77
CA GLU A 817 21.51 13.31 -14.52
C GLU A 817 21.04 13.16 -15.96
N CYS A 818 20.22 14.09 -16.47
CA CYS A 818 19.60 13.94 -17.80
C CYS A 818 20.05 14.99 -18.84
N ALA A 819 20.30 14.51 -20.06
CA ALA A 819 20.38 15.29 -21.29
C ALA A 819 19.01 15.88 -21.64
N GLN A 820 18.99 17.14 -22.09
CA GLN A 820 17.77 17.93 -22.25
C GLN A 820 17.55 18.31 -23.72
N ILE A 821 16.54 17.74 -24.38
CA ILE A 821 16.21 17.95 -25.80
C ILE A 821 15.00 18.88 -25.92
N PHE A 822 15.10 19.98 -26.66
CA PHE A 822 14.07 21.03 -26.72
C PHE A 822 13.80 21.49 -28.15
N ALA A 823 12.58 21.93 -28.46
CA ALA A 823 12.26 22.53 -29.75
C ALA A 823 12.67 24.01 -29.82
N ASP A 824 13.64 24.35 -30.68
CA ASP A 824 13.92 25.73 -31.09
C ASP A 824 13.81 25.83 -32.62
N TYR A 825 12.65 26.29 -33.10
CA TYR A 825 12.28 26.50 -34.52
C TYR A 825 12.09 25.26 -35.39
N SER A 826 12.74 24.14 -35.08
CA SER A 826 12.34 22.78 -35.46
C SER A 826 12.35 21.90 -34.21
N ASN A 827 11.85 20.67 -34.31
CA ASN A 827 12.03 19.66 -33.26
C ASN A 827 13.53 19.52 -32.95
N GLY A 828 13.87 19.44 -31.66
CA GLY A 828 15.20 19.05 -31.22
C GLY A 828 15.35 17.54 -31.25
N PHE A 829 16.56 17.04 -31.43
CA PHE A 829 16.86 15.61 -31.37
C PHE A 829 18.30 15.38 -30.92
N ILE A 830 18.51 14.31 -30.15
CA ILE A 830 19.84 13.77 -29.87
C ILE A 830 19.98 12.43 -30.59
N THR A 831 21.11 12.19 -31.25
CA THR A 831 21.48 10.88 -31.81
C THR A 831 22.62 10.33 -30.97
N LEU A 832 22.38 9.16 -30.39
CA LEU A 832 23.29 8.44 -29.51
C LEU A 832 23.82 7.21 -30.25
N ASP A 833 25.06 6.82 -29.94
CA ASP A 833 25.78 5.66 -30.49
C ASP A 833 25.95 4.65 -29.36
N MET A 834 25.31 3.48 -29.48
CA MET A 834 25.42 2.42 -28.46
C MET A 834 26.87 1.96 -28.31
N GLY A 835 27.60 1.86 -29.41
CA GLY A 835 28.99 1.40 -29.45
C GLY A 835 29.28 0.76 -30.80
N ARG A 836 30.43 0.11 -30.94
CA ARG A 836 30.77 -0.68 -32.13
C ARG A 836 30.93 -2.12 -31.68
N ASP A 837 30.22 -3.04 -32.35
CA ASP A 837 30.15 -4.44 -31.93
C ASP A 837 29.47 -4.55 -30.53
N GLU A 838 28.59 -3.57 -30.23
CA GLU A 838 27.78 -3.35 -29.01
C GLU A 838 26.36 -2.85 -29.40
N GLU A 839 25.90 -3.19 -30.60
CA GLU A 839 24.58 -2.84 -31.10
C GLU A 839 23.45 -3.50 -30.29
N ILE A 840 22.28 -2.84 -30.21
CA ILE A 840 21.02 -3.47 -29.76
C ILE A 840 20.66 -4.55 -30.79
N VAL A 841 20.19 -5.71 -30.35
CA VAL A 841 19.90 -6.89 -31.21
C VAL A 841 18.43 -7.30 -31.08
N ASP A 842 17.83 -7.76 -32.16
CA ASP A 842 16.46 -8.31 -32.18
C ASP A 842 16.31 -9.58 -31.32
N GLY A 843 15.30 -9.63 -30.45
CA GLY A 843 14.98 -10.76 -29.58
C GLY A 843 13.47 -11.00 -29.39
N ASP A 844 13.11 -11.75 -28.33
CA ASP A 844 11.71 -12.04 -28.01
C ASP A 844 11.09 -10.93 -27.13
N GLY A 845 10.66 -9.82 -27.73
CA GLY A 845 9.91 -8.75 -27.04
C GLY A 845 10.40 -7.34 -27.37
N ASP A 846 10.45 -6.46 -26.36
CA ASP A 846 11.15 -5.18 -26.47
C ASP A 846 12.67 -5.39 -26.31
N ASP A 847 13.47 -4.72 -27.15
CA ASP A 847 14.91 -4.94 -27.21
C ASP A 847 15.73 -3.88 -26.48
N PHE A 848 15.17 -2.69 -26.22
CA PHE A 848 15.82 -1.63 -25.45
C PHE A 848 14.82 -0.65 -24.85
N THR A 849 15.22 0.01 -23.76
CA THR A 849 14.46 1.04 -23.06
C THR A 849 15.20 2.38 -23.11
N ILE A 850 14.53 3.42 -23.61
CA ILE A 850 14.99 4.81 -23.41
C ILE A 850 14.52 5.23 -22.01
N ILE A 851 15.46 5.56 -21.14
CA ILE A 851 15.20 6.04 -19.78
C ILE A 851 15.03 7.55 -19.83
N SER A 852 13.86 8.04 -19.42
CA SER A 852 13.50 9.44 -19.56
C SER A 852 12.61 9.93 -18.42
N SER A 853 12.96 11.09 -17.84
CA SER A 853 12.26 11.65 -16.67
C SER A 853 11.20 12.72 -16.99
N SER A 854 11.09 13.16 -18.25
CA SER A 854 9.99 14.03 -18.70
C SER A 854 9.96 14.19 -20.21
N GLY A 855 8.77 14.37 -20.79
CA GLY A 855 8.57 14.86 -22.16
C GLY A 855 8.46 13.76 -23.22
N ARG A 856 7.75 14.07 -24.31
CA ARG A 856 7.45 13.13 -25.40
C ARG A 856 8.53 13.13 -26.46
N PHE A 857 8.93 11.94 -26.88
CA PHE A 857 9.89 11.73 -27.96
C PHE A 857 9.38 10.76 -29.02
N ASP A 858 9.88 10.91 -30.23
CA ASP A 858 9.85 9.88 -31.27
C ASP A 858 11.19 9.14 -31.26
N CYS A 859 11.14 7.81 -31.18
CA CYS A 859 12.30 6.93 -31.25
C CYS A 859 12.55 6.50 -32.70
N TRP A 860 13.77 6.75 -33.18
CA TRP A 860 14.26 6.37 -34.49
C TRP A 860 15.58 5.60 -34.36
N VAL A 861 15.78 4.55 -35.15
CA VAL A 861 17.02 3.75 -35.10
C VAL A 861 17.68 3.57 -36.46
N GLY A 862 18.97 3.22 -36.47
CA GLY A 862 19.66 2.80 -37.69
C GLY A 862 21.11 2.37 -37.46
N ASN A 863 21.68 1.68 -38.46
CA ASN A 863 23.05 1.14 -38.41
C ASN A 863 24.07 1.97 -39.22
N ASN A 864 23.63 3.06 -39.89
CA ASN A 864 24.48 3.92 -40.69
C ASN A 864 24.00 5.39 -40.65
N LEU A 865 24.88 6.30 -40.25
CA LEU A 865 24.60 7.74 -40.17
C LEU A 865 24.41 8.43 -41.55
N GLU A 866 24.84 7.80 -42.65
CA GLU A 866 24.57 8.30 -44.01
C GLU A 866 23.20 7.87 -44.57
N GLU A 867 22.46 7.02 -43.86
CA GLU A 867 21.17 6.47 -44.30
C GLU A 867 19.98 7.07 -43.51
N SER A 868 18.76 6.73 -43.93
CA SER A 868 17.53 7.20 -43.25
C SER A 868 17.20 6.29 -42.08
N PHE A 869 17.08 6.86 -40.88
CA PHE A 869 16.68 6.14 -39.68
C PHE A 869 15.23 5.62 -39.82
N VAL A 870 14.95 4.49 -39.18
CA VAL A 870 13.64 3.84 -39.12
C VAL A 870 12.94 4.26 -37.84
N PHE A 871 11.70 4.75 -37.94
CA PHE A 871 10.87 5.07 -36.79
C PHE A 871 10.34 3.78 -36.14
N LEU A 872 10.57 3.60 -34.84
CA LEU A 872 10.01 2.48 -34.07
C LEU A 872 8.64 2.84 -33.50
N GLY A 873 8.57 3.93 -32.73
CA GLY A 873 7.40 4.40 -32.01
C GLY A 873 7.66 5.71 -31.25
N SER A 874 6.66 6.22 -30.55
CA SER A 874 6.77 7.42 -29.70
C SER A 874 6.73 7.04 -28.20
N GLY A 875 7.62 7.62 -27.39
CA GLY A 875 7.72 7.39 -25.95
C GLY A 875 7.51 8.64 -25.10
N GLU A 876 7.31 8.41 -23.80
CA GLU A 876 7.32 9.40 -22.72
C GLU A 876 7.51 8.65 -21.39
N GLY A 877 8.35 9.18 -20.50
CA GLY A 877 8.86 8.36 -19.40
C GLY A 877 9.82 7.27 -19.90
N ASN A 878 10.13 6.30 -19.05
CA ASN A 878 10.89 5.12 -19.47
C ASN A 878 10.06 4.31 -20.48
N THR A 879 10.52 4.25 -21.73
CA THR A 879 9.77 3.59 -22.83
C THR A 879 10.64 2.54 -23.52
N SER A 880 10.11 1.32 -23.63
CA SER A 880 10.74 0.18 -24.30
C SER A 880 10.34 0.09 -25.79
N PHE A 881 11.20 -0.53 -26.61
CA PHE A 881 11.03 -0.64 -28.06
C PHE A 881 11.53 -1.97 -28.65
N ASP A 882 10.62 -2.66 -29.33
CA ASP A 882 10.77 -3.83 -30.22
C ASP A 882 11.33 -3.43 -31.62
N LEU A 883 12.40 -4.11 -32.09
CA LEU A 883 13.02 -3.97 -33.41
C LEU A 883 12.32 -4.83 -34.49
N ASN A 884 11.90 -6.05 -34.15
CA ASN A 884 11.12 -6.98 -34.99
C ASN A 884 9.90 -6.31 -35.62
N ALA A 885 9.25 -5.41 -34.86
CA ALA A 885 8.11 -4.59 -35.24
C ALA A 885 8.40 -3.65 -36.44
N LYS A 886 9.63 -3.62 -36.97
CA LYS A 886 10.04 -2.93 -38.22
C LYS A 886 10.92 -3.79 -39.16
N ASP A 887 10.96 -5.12 -38.99
CA ASP A 887 11.84 -6.05 -39.73
C ASP A 887 13.34 -5.70 -39.61
N LEU A 888 13.84 -5.38 -38.40
CA LEU A 888 15.25 -5.00 -38.15
C LEU A 888 15.99 -6.03 -37.28
N ASP A 889 17.11 -6.58 -37.77
CA ASP A 889 17.93 -7.53 -37.00
C ASP A 889 18.75 -6.88 -35.86
N SER A 890 19.05 -5.57 -35.95
CA SER A 890 19.85 -4.81 -34.95
C SER A 890 19.76 -3.28 -35.12
N ALA A 891 20.13 -2.54 -34.07
CA ALA A 891 20.19 -1.07 -34.03
C ALA A 891 21.43 -0.53 -33.28
N ARG A 892 22.29 0.22 -33.99
CA ARG A 892 23.47 0.90 -33.43
C ARG A 892 23.20 2.30 -32.91
N TYR A 893 22.55 3.11 -33.76
CA TYR A 893 22.31 4.52 -33.49
C TYR A 893 20.86 4.71 -33.11
N VAL A 894 20.60 5.25 -31.92
CA VAL A 894 19.26 5.64 -31.49
C VAL A 894 19.16 7.16 -31.54
N ARG A 895 18.18 7.68 -32.27
CA ARG A 895 17.79 9.08 -32.24
C ARG A 895 16.50 9.25 -31.45
N ILE A 896 16.55 10.17 -30.52
CA ILE A 896 15.43 10.59 -29.68
C ILE A 896 15.06 12.00 -30.14
N GLU A 897 13.92 12.16 -30.81
CA GLU A 897 13.43 13.44 -31.33
C GLU A 897 12.31 13.98 -30.42
N TYR A 898 12.47 15.17 -29.87
CA TYR A 898 11.42 15.87 -29.12
C TYR A 898 10.16 16.02 -29.99
N THR A 899 9.00 15.64 -29.45
CA THR A 899 7.70 15.89 -30.09
C THR A 899 6.81 16.82 -29.29
N SER A 900 6.81 16.73 -27.95
CA SER A 900 6.04 17.62 -27.06
C SER A 900 6.49 17.50 -25.59
N GLY A 901 5.86 18.27 -24.70
CA GLY A 901 6.36 18.56 -23.36
C GLY A 901 7.17 19.86 -23.36
N ILE A 902 7.93 20.13 -22.29
CA ILE A 902 8.77 21.34 -22.18
C ILE A 902 10.13 21.08 -22.83
N MET A 903 10.73 19.96 -22.46
CA MET A 903 11.90 19.34 -23.07
C MET A 903 11.85 17.84 -22.76
N VAL A 904 12.44 17.00 -23.60
CA VAL A 904 12.68 15.59 -23.27
C VAL A 904 13.91 15.55 -22.38
N ARG A 905 13.83 14.86 -21.24
CA ARG A 905 14.96 14.57 -20.36
C ARG A 905 15.35 13.10 -20.54
N VAL A 906 16.45 12.80 -21.21
CA VAL A 906 16.98 11.44 -21.37
C VAL A 906 18.09 11.24 -20.35
N ASP A 907 18.00 10.19 -19.54
CA ASP A 907 18.99 9.79 -18.53
C ASP A 907 19.96 8.75 -19.12
N ALA A 908 19.42 7.74 -19.81
CA ALA A 908 20.20 6.72 -20.51
C ALA A 908 19.38 6.07 -21.63
N ILE A 909 20.02 5.16 -22.37
CA ILE A 909 19.35 4.06 -23.06
C ILE A 909 19.91 2.77 -22.44
N VAL A 910 19.04 1.79 -22.19
CA VAL A 910 19.40 0.48 -21.66
C VAL A 910 18.94 -0.58 -22.65
N ALA A 911 19.87 -1.27 -23.29
CA ALA A 911 19.54 -2.41 -24.14
C ALA A 911 19.13 -3.61 -23.27
N LEU A 912 18.01 -4.22 -23.61
CA LEU A 912 17.48 -5.46 -23.03
C LEU A 912 18.07 -6.65 -23.79
N ASN A 913 18.13 -6.55 -25.12
CA ASN A 913 18.81 -7.45 -26.03
C ASN A 913 19.96 -6.69 -26.73
N TYR A 914 21.20 -7.13 -26.52
CA TYR A 914 22.40 -6.46 -27.04
C TYR A 914 23.49 -7.46 -27.42
N LEU A 915 24.49 -6.97 -28.16
CA LEU A 915 25.52 -7.82 -28.72
C LEU A 915 26.38 -8.47 -27.63
N ILE A 916 26.40 -9.81 -27.65
CA ILE A 916 27.35 -10.61 -26.89
C ILE A 916 28.65 -10.63 -27.69
N LEU A 917 29.76 -10.24 -27.06
CA LEU A 917 31.08 -10.20 -27.69
C LEU A 917 31.60 -11.63 -27.91
N GLU A 918 31.29 -12.20 -29.08
CA GLU A 918 31.74 -13.54 -29.49
C GLU A 918 33.14 -13.52 -30.15
N SER A 919 33.73 -12.34 -30.43
CA SER A 919 35.13 -12.18 -30.85
C SER A 919 35.66 -10.75 -30.71
N ASP A 920 36.83 -10.58 -30.09
CA ASP A 920 37.67 -9.38 -30.25
C ASP A 920 38.72 -9.59 -31.37
N SER A 921 39.22 -8.50 -31.95
CA SER A 921 40.25 -8.48 -33.00
C SER A 921 41.23 -7.31 -32.91
N GLU A 922 41.12 -6.46 -31.88
CA GLU A 922 42.12 -5.43 -31.58
C GLU A 922 43.17 -5.99 -30.58
N SER A 923 44.34 -5.35 -30.48
CA SER A 923 45.39 -5.76 -29.53
C SER A 923 45.44 -4.79 -28.36
N PRO A 924 45.82 -5.24 -27.14
CA PRO A 924 45.99 -4.38 -25.98
C PRO A 924 46.82 -3.11 -26.26
N GLU A 925 46.35 -1.94 -25.83
CA GLU A 925 47.11 -0.69 -25.88
C GLU A 925 48.05 -0.61 -24.67
N ILE A 926 49.35 -0.46 -24.94
CA ILE A 926 50.40 -0.29 -23.92
C ILE A 926 51.06 1.07 -24.09
N ILE A 927 51.04 1.89 -23.04
CA ILE A 927 51.73 3.18 -22.98
C ILE A 927 52.82 3.10 -21.89
N GLY A 928 54.02 2.72 -22.30
CA GLY A 928 55.20 2.64 -21.44
C GLY A 928 55.99 3.96 -21.30
N PRO A 929 56.92 4.03 -20.33
CA PRO A 929 57.84 5.15 -20.16
C PRO A 929 59.09 5.05 -21.05
N ASP A 930 59.71 6.20 -21.38
CA ASP A 930 61.01 6.25 -22.09
C ASP A 930 62.13 5.49 -21.35
N ASP A 931 63.05 4.86 -22.12
CA ASP A 931 64.32 4.28 -21.63
C ASP A 931 65.07 5.21 -20.65
N PHE A 932 65.62 4.66 -19.56
CA PHE A 932 66.29 5.46 -18.54
C PHE A 932 67.55 4.84 -17.91
N VAL A 933 68.37 5.72 -17.33
CA VAL A 933 69.66 5.36 -16.71
C VAL A 933 69.60 5.61 -15.20
N ILE A 934 69.87 4.59 -14.40
CA ILE A 934 70.02 4.72 -12.95
C ILE A 934 71.47 4.57 -12.51
N ASN A 935 71.80 5.20 -11.38
CA ASN A 935 73.11 5.09 -10.75
C ASN A 935 73.03 4.08 -9.60
N ASN A 936 74.14 3.42 -9.29
CA ASN A 936 74.29 2.44 -8.21
C ASN A 936 74.13 2.98 -6.77
N ASN A 937 73.51 4.15 -6.59
CA ASN A 937 73.11 4.71 -5.30
C ASN A 937 71.63 4.44 -4.94
N VAL A 938 70.86 3.83 -5.85
CA VAL A 938 69.51 3.27 -5.59
C VAL A 938 69.52 1.79 -5.94
N THR A 939 68.99 0.93 -5.06
CA THR A 939 69.07 -0.54 -5.19
C THR A 939 67.94 -1.17 -6.01
N SER A 940 67.08 -0.35 -6.61
CA SER A 940 65.92 -0.79 -7.37
C SER A 940 65.52 0.28 -8.38
N PHE A 941 64.77 -0.14 -9.39
CA PHE A 941 64.00 0.75 -10.27
C PHE A 941 62.52 0.36 -10.25
N THR A 942 61.68 1.28 -10.70
CA THR A 942 60.23 1.09 -10.86
C THR A 942 59.85 1.48 -12.27
N ILE A 943 59.05 0.66 -12.94
CA ILE A 943 58.46 0.90 -14.26
C ILE A 943 56.95 0.80 -14.08
N SER A 944 56.20 1.76 -14.63
CA SER A 944 54.73 1.77 -14.63
C SER A 944 54.25 1.96 -16.05
N TRP A 945 53.43 1.04 -16.53
CA TRP A 945 52.77 1.12 -17.83
C TRP A 945 51.31 1.54 -17.62
N LEU A 946 50.82 2.44 -18.47
CA LEU A 946 49.38 2.72 -18.56
C LEU A 946 48.78 1.78 -19.62
N LEU A 947 47.75 1.03 -19.25
CA LEU A 947 47.24 -0.08 -20.05
C LEU A 947 45.75 0.09 -20.39
N TYR A 948 45.33 -0.41 -21.55
CA TYR A 948 43.93 -0.43 -21.94
C TYR A 948 43.62 -1.57 -22.91
N ASP A 949 42.56 -2.32 -22.62
CA ASP A 949 41.97 -3.36 -23.47
C ASP A 949 40.52 -3.56 -22.99
N ILE A 950 39.62 -4.02 -23.86
CA ILE A 950 38.19 -4.23 -23.54
C ILE A 950 37.89 -5.68 -23.12
N THR A 951 38.77 -6.64 -23.45
CA THR A 951 38.66 -8.05 -23.05
C THR A 951 39.94 -8.59 -22.39
N PRO A 952 40.53 -7.88 -21.39
CA PRO A 952 41.83 -8.20 -20.81
C PRO A 952 41.86 -9.58 -20.12
N PHE A 953 42.97 -10.32 -20.28
CA PHE A 953 43.04 -11.69 -19.79
C PHE A 953 44.33 -12.04 -19.02
N ASN A 954 45.53 -11.86 -19.59
CA ASN A 954 46.78 -12.15 -18.87
C ASN A 954 47.97 -11.28 -19.30
N PHE A 955 48.99 -11.26 -18.43
CA PHE A 955 50.25 -10.57 -18.68
C PHE A 955 51.47 -11.48 -18.43
N SER A 956 52.60 -11.12 -19.03
CA SER A 956 53.92 -11.67 -18.70
C SER A 956 54.97 -10.56 -18.75
N ILE A 957 55.78 -10.43 -17.71
CA ILE A 957 56.95 -9.56 -17.65
C ILE A 957 58.21 -10.43 -17.81
N THR A 958 59.06 -10.14 -18.78
CA THR A 958 60.40 -10.72 -18.89
C THR A 958 61.47 -9.69 -18.52
N ILE A 959 62.61 -10.19 -18.04
CA ILE A 959 63.81 -9.39 -17.79
C ILE A 959 64.99 -10.16 -18.39
N ASN A 960 65.59 -9.61 -19.46
CA ASN A 960 66.66 -10.23 -20.24
C ASN A 960 66.29 -11.67 -20.73
N ASP A 961 65.21 -11.79 -21.50
CA ASP A 961 64.62 -13.05 -22.00
C ASP A 961 64.04 -14.04 -20.95
N GLU A 962 64.25 -13.84 -19.64
CA GLU A 962 63.68 -14.71 -18.59
C GLU A 962 62.40 -14.14 -17.98
N VAL A 963 61.32 -14.95 -17.89
CA VAL A 963 60.06 -14.55 -17.26
C VAL A 963 60.28 -14.25 -15.77
N TYR A 964 59.99 -13.01 -15.37
CA TYR A 964 60.10 -12.53 -14.01
C TYR A 964 58.77 -12.63 -13.25
N ASP A 965 57.67 -12.27 -13.91
CA ASP A 965 56.31 -12.31 -13.37
C ASP A 965 55.31 -12.61 -14.48
N SER A 966 54.17 -13.21 -14.14
CA SER A 966 53.09 -13.52 -15.08
C SER A 966 51.82 -13.93 -14.33
N GLY A 967 50.66 -13.44 -14.76
CA GLY A 967 49.39 -13.74 -14.10
C GLY A 967 48.18 -13.24 -14.87
N PRO A 968 46.95 -13.41 -14.33
CA PRO A 968 45.76 -12.80 -14.89
C PRO A 968 45.89 -11.28 -14.91
N TRP A 969 45.35 -10.67 -15.95
CA TRP A 969 45.33 -9.22 -16.14
C TRP A 969 43.88 -8.77 -16.30
N ASN A 970 43.46 -7.83 -15.46
CA ASN A 970 42.09 -7.36 -15.33
C ASN A 970 41.90 -5.92 -15.86
N GLY A 971 42.69 -5.54 -16.87
CA GLY A 971 42.70 -4.18 -17.43
C GLY A 971 43.45 -3.13 -16.62
N SER A 972 43.91 -3.43 -15.40
CA SER A 972 44.57 -2.42 -14.54
C SER A 972 46.04 -2.16 -14.90
N ASP A 973 46.51 -0.94 -14.61
CA ASP A 973 47.88 -0.48 -14.85
C ASP A 973 48.93 -1.32 -14.10
N ILE A 974 49.89 -1.89 -14.81
CA ILE A 974 50.95 -2.72 -14.23
C ILE A 974 52.13 -1.87 -13.79
N THR A 975 52.62 -2.10 -12.57
CA THR A 975 53.83 -1.44 -12.02
C THR A 975 54.82 -2.47 -11.48
N LEU A 976 55.93 -2.66 -12.20
CA LEU A 976 57.07 -3.44 -11.76
C LEU A 976 57.95 -2.62 -10.81
N THR A 977 58.41 -3.21 -9.71
CA THR A 977 59.56 -2.68 -8.94
C THR A 977 60.61 -3.77 -8.77
N TYR A 978 61.71 -3.63 -9.50
CA TYR A 978 62.77 -4.63 -9.59
C TYR A 978 64.01 -4.23 -8.77
N VAL A 979 64.55 -5.18 -8.00
CA VAL A 979 65.78 -5.03 -7.23
C VAL A 979 66.93 -5.61 -8.06
N TRP A 980 67.78 -4.75 -8.62
CA TRP A 980 68.89 -5.16 -9.47
C TRP A 980 70.10 -5.62 -8.63
N ASP A 981 70.91 -6.51 -9.23
CA ASP A 981 71.98 -7.24 -8.56
C ASP A 981 73.38 -7.03 -9.17
N GLU A 982 73.49 -6.80 -10.49
CA GLU A 982 74.73 -6.47 -11.19
C GLU A 982 74.66 -5.12 -11.93
N LEU A 983 75.82 -4.62 -12.41
CA LEU A 983 75.87 -3.43 -13.25
C LEU A 983 75.77 -3.84 -14.72
N GLY A 984 74.65 -3.52 -15.36
CA GLY A 984 74.37 -3.91 -16.73
C GLY A 984 73.22 -3.13 -17.34
N LEU A 985 72.90 -3.48 -18.58
CA LEU A 985 71.62 -3.17 -19.20
C LEU A 985 70.62 -4.24 -18.74
N TYR A 986 69.45 -3.82 -18.28
CA TYR A 986 68.30 -4.70 -18.08
C TYR A 986 67.26 -4.33 -19.14
N GLU A 987 66.99 -5.26 -20.05
CA GLU A 987 65.93 -5.18 -21.04
C GLU A 987 64.66 -5.79 -20.40
N VAL A 988 63.62 -4.97 -20.20
CA VAL A 988 62.38 -5.38 -19.53
C VAL A 988 61.24 -5.32 -20.53
N GLU A 989 60.69 -6.48 -20.92
CA GLU A 989 59.51 -6.56 -21.78
C GLU A 989 58.25 -6.83 -20.95
N LEU A 990 57.19 -6.06 -21.17
CA LEU A 990 55.82 -6.42 -20.77
C LEU A 990 55.08 -6.92 -22.01
N ILE A 991 54.49 -8.11 -21.93
CA ILE A 991 53.58 -8.68 -22.93
C ILE A 991 52.19 -8.79 -22.29
N LEU A 992 51.16 -8.34 -23.01
CA LEU A 992 49.74 -8.49 -22.64
C LEU A 992 49.01 -9.36 -23.65
N TYR A 993 48.01 -10.09 -23.17
CA TYR A 993 47.07 -10.87 -23.96
C TYR A 993 45.63 -10.53 -23.55
N ASP A 994 44.75 -10.38 -24.55
CA ASP A 994 43.30 -10.35 -24.37
C ASP A 994 42.75 -11.78 -24.22
N ILE A 995 41.43 -11.93 -24.05
CA ILE A 995 40.78 -13.23 -23.89
C ILE A 995 40.73 -14.03 -25.20
N PHE A 996 40.81 -13.37 -26.36
CA PHE A 996 40.69 -13.99 -27.69
C PHE A 996 42.04 -14.40 -28.32
N GLY A 997 43.16 -14.02 -27.72
CA GLY A 997 44.53 -14.36 -28.13
C GLY A 997 45.26 -13.28 -28.95
N ASN A 998 44.69 -12.07 -29.07
CA ASN A 998 45.40 -10.89 -29.50
C ASN A 998 46.40 -10.45 -28.41
N HIS A 999 47.47 -9.75 -28.80
CA HIS A 999 48.54 -9.39 -27.88
C HIS A 999 49.30 -8.15 -28.33
N ALA A 1000 49.99 -7.53 -27.37
CA ALA A 1000 50.94 -6.44 -27.58
C ALA A 1000 52.13 -6.59 -26.62
N SER A 1001 53.25 -5.94 -26.94
CA SER A 1001 54.37 -5.80 -26.00
C SER A 1001 55.07 -4.44 -26.08
N ASP A 1002 55.70 -4.06 -24.97
CA ASP A 1002 56.55 -2.88 -24.83
C ASP A 1002 57.86 -3.25 -24.12
N ILE A 1003 58.97 -2.60 -24.51
CA ILE A 1003 60.32 -2.90 -24.01
C ILE A 1003 60.96 -1.62 -23.46
N VAL A 1004 61.22 -1.62 -22.14
CA VAL A 1004 61.88 -0.53 -21.43
C VAL A 1004 63.31 -0.92 -21.08
N ASN A 1005 64.29 -0.17 -21.58
CA ASN A 1005 65.70 -0.40 -21.29
C ASN A 1005 66.14 0.38 -20.04
N VAL A 1006 66.56 -0.34 -19.00
CA VAL A 1006 67.11 0.26 -17.79
C VAL A 1006 68.61 0.01 -17.70
N GLN A 1007 69.41 1.05 -17.96
CA GLN A 1007 70.86 0.99 -17.85
C GLN A 1007 71.30 1.33 -16.43
N VAL A 1008 71.93 0.38 -15.73
CA VAL A 1008 72.48 0.58 -14.38
C VAL A 1008 73.98 0.90 -14.49
N GLU A 1009 74.38 2.11 -14.07
CA GLU A 1009 75.77 2.56 -14.11
C GLU A 1009 76.39 2.82 -12.72
N ASN A 1010 77.72 2.80 -12.68
CA ASN A 1010 78.49 3.15 -11.49
C ASN A 1010 78.65 4.67 -11.38
N GLN A 1011 78.29 5.26 -10.24
CA GLN A 1011 78.28 6.71 -10.03
C GLN A 1011 79.64 7.38 -10.32
N ASP A 1012 79.76 8.01 -11.49
CA ASP A 1012 81.00 8.68 -11.92
C ASP A 1012 81.25 9.97 -11.11
N ASN A 1013 82.11 9.84 -10.11
CA ASN A 1013 82.38 10.87 -9.10
C ASN A 1013 83.18 12.06 -9.66
N ARG A 1014 82.50 12.95 -10.42
CA ARG A 1014 83.06 14.20 -10.94
C ARG A 1014 82.30 15.43 -10.41
N PRO A 1015 82.97 16.37 -9.72
CA PRO A 1015 82.32 17.56 -9.19
C PRO A 1015 82.08 18.61 -10.29
N TYR A 1016 80.81 18.90 -10.60
CA TYR A 1016 80.44 20.02 -11.47
C TYR A 1016 80.06 21.28 -10.68
N LEU A 1017 80.35 22.44 -11.27
CA LEU A 1017 80.38 23.73 -10.62
C LEU A 1017 79.50 24.74 -11.38
N TYR A 1018 78.44 25.24 -10.74
CA TYR A 1018 77.65 26.47 -11.02
C TYR A 1018 77.57 27.01 -12.48
N PHE A 1019 76.34 27.29 -12.97
CA PHE A 1019 75.83 28.68 -13.01
C PHE A 1019 74.31 28.85 -13.29
N LEU A 1020 73.73 29.82 -12.57
CA LEU A 1020 72.38 30.43 -12.51
C LEU A 1020 71.45 30.43 -13.76
N PHE A 1021 70.13 30.29 -13.53
CA PHE A 1021 69.00 31.28 -13.67
C PHE A 1021 67.64 30.50 -13.74
N LEU A 1022 66.45 30.93 -13.29
CA LEU A 1022 65.99 31.88 -12.25
C LEU A 1022 64.43 31.83 -12.11
N LEU A 1023 63.87 31.74 -10.88
CA LEU A 1023 62.43 31.98 -10.53
C LEU A 1023 61.38 31.01 -11.16
N SER A 1024 60.14 30.84 -10.68
CA SER A 1024 59.38 31.38 -9.52
C SER A 1024 58.21 30.46 -9.10
N LEU A 1025 57.85 30.50 -7.80
CA LEU A 1025 56.54 30.27 -7.13
C LEU A 1025 55.53 29.20 -7.63
N ALA A 1026 54.86 28.59 -6.64
CA ALA A 1026 53.85 27.54 -6.81
C ALA A 1026 52.54 27.99 -7.48
N ALA A 1027 51.95 27.07 -8.26
CA ALA A 1027 50.52 26.97 -8.51
C ALA A 1027 50.13 25.51 -8.86
N ILE A 1028 49.17 24.96 -8.13
CA ILE A 1028 48.18 24.00 -8.65
C ILE A 1028 47.05 24.90 -9.17
N PRO A 1029 46.56 24.78 -10.43
CA PRO A 1029 45.72 23.63 -10.80
C PRO A 1029 45.74 23.14 -12.27
N ILE A 1030 45.18 21.95 -12.46
CA ILE A 1030 44.26 21.50 -13.53
C ILE A 1030 44.48 22.04 -14.96
N PHE A 1031 44.81 21.12 -15.88
CA PHE A 1031 44.29 21.06 -17.24
C PHE A 1031 43.87 19.59 -17.48
N LEU A 1032 42.59 19.27 -17.71
CA LEU A 1032 41.86 19.38 -18.98
C LEU A 1032 42.57 18.68 -20.15
N LEU A 1033 42.12 17.47 -20.46
CA LEU A 1033 42.36 16.85 -21.77
C LEU A 1033 41.71 17.69 -22.87
N GLN A 1034 42.39 17.78 -24.02
CA GLN A 1034 41.70 17.89 -25.30
C GLN A 1034 42.00 16.62 -26.10
N ARG A 1035 41.10 15.62 -26.01
CA ARG A 1035 41.14 14.46 -26.91
C ARG A 1035 40.83 14.94 -28.33
N LYS A 1036 41.85 15.07 -29.17
CA LYS A 1036 41.68 15.04 -30.62
C LYS A 1036 41.85 13.59 -31.08
N ARG A 1037 40.77 12.79 -31.00
CA ARG A 1037 40.68 11.56 -31.82
C ARG A 1037 40.80 11.96 -33.29
N LYS A 1038 41.38 11.10 -34.12
CA LYS A 1038 41.69 11.43 -35.51
C LYS A 1038 41.74 10.15 -36.34
N VAL A 1039 40.55 9.82 -36.86
CA VAL A 1039 40.09 8.43 -37.03
C VAL A 1039 39.85 7.80 -35.65
#